data_AF-A0A831LYF4-F1
#
_entry.id   AF-A0A831LYF4-F1
#
_cell.length_a   1.000
_cell.length_b   1.000
_cell.length_c   1.000
_cell.angle_alpha   90.00
_cell.angle_beta   90.00
_cell.angle_gamma   90.00
#
_symmetry.space_group_name_H-M   'P 1'
#
loop_
_entity.id
_entity.type
_entity.pdbx_description
1 polymer ?
#
loop_
_entity_poly.entity_id
_entity_poly.type
_entity_poly.pdbx_seq_one_letter_code
_entity_poly.pdbx_strand_id
1 'polypeptide(L)'
;MTGWLKANAAAFAPVLTDDLRTAPAVVLDLSVGSRMLGADPSALETSRLSGTIAKAMKEAGAAVGVGRYDEARAIYTTGAFAAGGGPTDERRTVHLGVDLSVPPGSAVRAPLDGRVHTVADNAAPKDYGPLVILRHETPDGTEFFTLYGHLDRDSVARLSPGQPLKAGDPFAAVGAPPANGDWWPHVHVQIILDLLGLDKDFPGVAPPGRRSLWTGLSPDPNLLLGIPAGRFPRPEPAMDETLAARRRTLGRNLSVSYRRPLKIVRGWMQYLYDETGRAYLDAFNNVPLVGHSHPRVVRAVAEQAALLNTNTRYLHDNLVRYAGRLTALMPPPLRVCFVLNSASEANELALRLARAHTGREDVIVLDSAYHGHTTGLVDISPYKFDGPGGRGRRPWVHVAPLPDDYRGPFRRDDPEAGQKYAAVVRRLAEAARARRGLAAFIAESLPSVAGQIVLPPGYLAEAYRHVREAGGVCVADEVQTGFGRLGGRFWGFETQAVIPDLVVLGKPIGNGFPLAAVVTTEEIAASFDNGMEFFSTFGGNPVACAAGLAVLDVMKDEGLQERAGRVGGRLKAGLSHLARRHPIVGDVRGSGLFLGVELVRDRATLEPAGPEARYVADRLRDLGVLTGTDGPFHNVLKIRPPLCFSEADADLLVSVLDVVLAEDPVRTGGG
;
A
#
# COMPACT_ATOMS: atom_id res chain seq x y z
N MET A 1 -31.39 -27.86 -14.05
CA MET A 1 -30.83 -28.05 -12.69
C MET A 1 -31.08 -26.89 -11.72
N THR A 2 -30.44 -25.72 -11.85
CA THR A 2 -30.53 -24.64 -10.83
C THR A 2 -31.95 -24.14 -10.55
N GLY A 3 -32.83 -24.11 -11.56
CA GLY A 3 -34.26 -23.83 -11.38
C GLY A 3 -34.97 -24.88 -10.52
N TRP A 4 -34.63 -26.16 -10.67
CA TRP A 4 -35.16 -27.25 -9.84
C TRP A 4 -34.69 -27.15 -8.39
N LEU A 5 -33.40 -26.85 -8.17
CA LEU A 5 -32.86 -26.63 -6.82
C LEU A 5 -33.59 -25.50 -6.09
N LYS A 6 -33.84 -24.37 -6.77
CA LYS A 6 -34.61 -23.24 -6.21
C LYS A 6 -36.03 -23.63 -5.86
N ALA A 7 -36.71 -24.37 -6.74
CA ALA A 7 -38.10 -24.79 -6.52
C ALA A 7 -38.26 -25.76 -5.34
N ASN A 8 -37.21 -26.51 -5.00
CA ASN A 8 -37.23 -27.55 -3.97
C ASN A 8 -36.44 -27.18 -2.70
N ALA A 9 -35.95 -25.94 -2.57
CA ALA A 9 -35.07 -25.50 -1.49
C ALA A 9 -35.62 -25.78 -0.07
N ALA A 10 -36.94 -25.77 0.12
CA ALA A 10 -37.58 -26.07 1.40
C ALA A 10 -37.59 -27.57 1.77
N ALA A 11 -37.43 -28.46 0.79
CA ALA A 11 -37.56 -29.92 0.97
C ALA A 11 -36.22 -30.62 1.28
N PHE A 12 -35.09 -29.92 1.12
CA PHE A 12 -33.77 -30.50 1.38
C PHE A 12 -33.53 -30.71 2.87
N ALA A 13 -32.87 -31.83 3.19
CA ALA A 13 -32.46 -32.13 4.55
C ALA A 13 -31.27 -31.24 4.97
N PRO A 14 -31.15 -30.85 6.25
CA PRO A 14 -29.99 -30.11 6.73
C PRO A 14 -28.69 -30.90 6.52
N VAL A 15 -27.63 -30.21 6.06
CA VAL A 15 -26.28 -30.79 5.90
C VAL A 15 -25.59 -31.01 7.26
N LEU A 16 -25.96 -30.23 8.27
CA LEU A 16 -25.49 -30.34 9.65
C LEU A 16 -26.65 -30.75 10.56
N THR A 17 -26.34 -31.15 11.80
CA THR A 17 -27.36 -31.37 12.84
C THR A 17 -28.15 -30.08 13.12
N ASP A 18 -27.45 -28.94 13.15
CA ASP A 18 -28.08 -27.62 13.26
C ASP A 18 -28.64 -27.17 11.90
N ASP A 19 -29.95 -26.95 11.84
CA ASP A 19 -30.63 -26.49 10.63
C ASP A 19 -30.34 -25.00 10.36
N LEU A 20 -29.56 -24.69 9.33
CA LEU A 20 -29.12 -23.33 9.01
C LEU A 20 -30.26 -22.36 8.64
N ARG A 21 -31.47 -22.87 8.39
CA ARG A 21 -32.68 -22.05 8.20
C ARG A 21 -33.10 -21.35 9.48
N THR A 22 -32.86 -21.98 10.63
CA THR A 22 -33.40 -21.56 11.94
C THR A 22 -32.32 -21.41 13.01
N ALA A 23 -31.31 -22.28 13.03
CA ALA A 23 -30.24 -22.32 14.03
C ALA A 23 -29.44 -21.00 14.06
N PRO A 24 -28.92 -20.59 15.22
CA PRO A 24 -28.01 -19.44 15.34
C PRO A 24 -26.74 -19.68 14.52
N ALA A 25 -26.51 -18.84 13.51
CA ALA A 25 -25.32 -18.88 12.67
C ALA A 25 -24.75 -17.48 12.46
N VAL A 26 -23.44 -17.38 12.30
CA VAL A 26 -22.74 -16.13 11.98
C VAL A 26 -22.08 -16.22 10.62
N VAL A 27 -22.27 -15.22 9.76
CA VAL A 27 -21.53 -15.12 8.50
C VAL A 27 -20.14 -14.56 8.79
N LEU A 28 -19.11 -15.32 8.48
CA LEU A 28 -17.71 -14.97 8.69
C LEU A 28 -17.21 -14.13 7.52
N ASP A 29 -16.57 -13.00 7.82
CA ASP A 29 -15.86 -12.22 6.80
C ASP A 29 -14.47 -12.80 6.61
N LEU A 30 -14.32 -13.68 5.61
CA LEU A 30 -13.03 -14.26 5.21
C LEU A 30 -12.44 -13.54 3.99
N SER A 31 -13.06 -12.43 3.58
CA SER A 31 -12.65 -11.67 2.41
C SER A 31 -11.24 -11.08 2.56
N VAL A 32 -10.63 -10.69 1.45
CA VAL A 32 -9.31 -10.03 1.46
C VAL A 32 -9.30 -8.79 2.35
N GLY A 33 -10.38 -8.01 2.36
CA GLY A 33 -10.53 -6.79 3.16
C GLY A 33 -10.94 -7.03 4.62
N SER A 34 -10.98 -8.28 5.08
CA SER A 34 -11.50 -8.62 6.40
C SER A 34 -10.72 -7.96 7.54
N ARG A 35 -11.44 -7.16 8.33
CA ARG A 35 -10.93 -6.59 9.59
C ARG A 35 -10.79 -7.66 10.69
N MET A 36 -11.58 -8.73 10.60
CA MET A 36 -11.51 -9.87 11.52
C MET A 36 -10.16 -10.59 11.38
N LEU A 37 -9.69 -10.78 10.15
CA LEU A 37 -8.43 -11.48 9.88
C LEU A 37 -7.20 -10.59 10.09
N GLY A 38 -7.33 -9.28 9.94
CA GLY A 38 -6.19 -8.36 9.95
C GLY A 38 -5.28 -8.54 8.73
N ALA A 39 -4.19 -7.77 8.67
CA ALA A 39 -3.27 -7.75 7.53
C ALA A 39 -2.09 -8.73 7.64
N ASP A 40 -1.72 -9.15 8.86
CA ASP A 40 -0.58 -10.03 9.12
C ASP A 40 -0.83 -11.44 8.55
N PRO A 41 -0.02 -11.92 7.58
CA PRO A 41 -0.18 -13.26 7.02
C PRO A 41 -0.10 -14.38 8.06
N SER A 42 0.65 -14.20 9.15
CA SER A 42 0.74 -15.20 10.22
C SER A 42 -0.59 -15.42 10.93
N ALA A 43 -1.51 -14.45 10.89
CA ALA A 43 -2.87 -14.60 11.43
C ALA A 43 -3.72 -15.60 10.62
N LEU A 44 -3.30 -15.93 9.40
CA LEU A 44 -3.98 -16.87 8.51
C LEU A 44 -3.49 -18.32 8.69
N GLU A 45 -2.45 -18.54 9.50
CA GLU A 45 -2.00 -19.87 9.87
C GLU A 45 -3.09 -20.62 10.65
N THR A 46 -3.20 -21.94 10.43
CA THR A 46 -4.34 -22.77 10.87
C THR A 46 -4.69 -22.56 12.34
N SER A 47 -3.68 -22.58 13.22
CA SER A 47 -3.86 -22.47 14.66
C SER A 47 -4.45 -21.11 15.08
N ARG A 48 -3.93 -20.01 14.52
CA ARG A 48 -4.41 -18.65 14.82
C ARG A 48 -5.76 -18.38 14.19
N LEU A 49 -5.94 -18.77 12.92
CA LEU A 49 -7.20 -18.63 12.21
C LEU A 49 -8.34 -19.37 12.91
N SER A 50 -8.09 -20.61 13.37
CA SER A 50 -9.06 -21.40 14.14
C SER A 50 -9.49 -20.67 15.41
N GLY A 51 -8.55 -20.06 16.14
CA GLY A 51 -8.84 -19.24 17.32
C GLY A 51 -9.68 -18.01 17.00
N THR A 52 -9.35 -17.30 15.91
CA THR A 52 -10.12 -16.13 15.44
C THR A 52 -11.55 -16.49 15.07
N ILE A 53 -11.75 -17.59 14.34
CA ILE A 53 -13.08 -18.07 13.94
C ILE A 53 -13.88 -18.51 15.16
N ALA A 54 -13.28 -19.31 16.06
CA ALA A 54 -13.95 -19.75 17.28
C ALA A 54 -14.36 -18.56 18.17
N LYS A 55 -13.50 -17.53 18.26
CA LYS A 55 -13.83 -16.29 18.97
C LYS A 55 -15.03 -15.57 18.32
N ALA A 56 -15.02 -15.38 17.00
CA ALA A 56 -16.10 -14.73 16.27
C ALA A 56 -17.45 -15.47 16.44
N MET A 57 -17.43 -16.80 16.36
CA MET A 57 -18.61 -17.63 16.62
C MET A 57 -19.13 -17.50 18.05
N LYS A 58 -18.22 -17.53 19.03
CA LYS A 58 -18.56 -17.36 20.46
C LYS A 58 -19.18 -15.99 20.75
N GLU A 59 -18.59 -14.92 20.22
CA GLU A 59 -19.09 -13.54 20.39
C GLU A 59 -20.48 -13.36 19.77
N ALA A 60 -20.77 -14.06 18.67
CA ALA A 60 -22.08 -14.04 18.02
C ALA A 60 -23.11 -15.00 18.65
N GLY A 61 -22.71 -15.84 19.62
CA GLY A 61 -23.57 -16.90 20.16
C GLY A 61 -24.02 -17.92 19.11
N ALA A 62 -23.20 -18.13 18.07
CA ALA A 62 -23.54 -18.95 16.91
C ALA A 62 -23.03 -20.39 17.06
N ALA A 63 -23.87 -21.36 16.71
CA ALA A 63 -23.50 -22.78 16.65
C ALA A 63 -22.70 -23.09 15.37
N VAL A 64 -22.95 -22.33 14.29
CA VAL A 64 -22.29 -22.51 12.99
C VAL A 64 -21.71 -21.19 12.48
N GLY A 65 -20.45 -21.21 12.05
CA GLY A 65 -19.85 -20.13 11.26
C GLY A 65 -20.02 -20.41 9.77
N VAL A 66 -20.44 -19.42 8.98
CA VAL A 66 -20.71 -19.56 7.54
C VAL A 66 -19.71 -18.74 6.74
N GLY A 67 -18.82 -19.40 6.00
CA GLY A 67 -17.98 -18.79 4.96
C GLY A 67 -18.75 -18.63 3.65
N ARG A 68 -18.54 -17.52 2.94
CA ARG A 68 -19.39 -17.14 1.80
C ARG A 68 -18.97 -17.81 0.49
N TYR A 69 -19.97 -18.11 -0.34
CA TYR A 69 -19.81 -18.43 -1.76
C TYR A 69 -19.39 -17.18 -2.56
N ASP A 70 -18.59 -17.39 -3.60
CA ASP A 70 -18.13 -16.35 -4.54
C ASP A 70 -17.38 -15.19 -3.85
N GLU A 71 -16.72 -15.50 -2.74
CA GLU A 71 -15.90 -14.59 -1.95
C GLU A 71 -14.43 -14.75 -2.32
N ALA A 72 -13.76 -13.65 -2.65
CA ALA A 72 -12.31 -13.62 -2.76
C ALA A 72 -11.69 -13.58 -1.36
N ARG A 73 -10.87 -14.57 -1.00
CA ARG A 73 -10.31 -14.72 0.36
C ARG A 73 -8.79 -14.64 0.38
N ALA A 74 -8.25 -14.10 1.48
CA ALA A 74 -6.80 -13.99 1.70
C ALA A 74 -6.14 -15.28 2.22
N ILE A 75 -6.94 -16.27 2.63
CA ILE A 75 -6.50 -17.47 3.36
C ILE A 75 -5.75 -18.50 2.49
N TYR A 76 -5.80 -18.37 1.16
CA TYR A 76 -5.17 -19.29 0.21
C TYR A 76 -3.69 -18.94 0.00
N THR A 77 -2.89 -19.13 1.06
CA THR A 77 -1.53 -18.58 1.15
C THR A 77 -0.43 -19.48 0.60
N THR A 78 -0.71 -20.76 0.30
CA THR A 78 0.30 -21.73 -0.18
C THR A 78 0.57 -21.61 -1.69
N GLY A 79 1.71 -22.15 -2.13
CA GLY A 79 2.08 -22.18 -3.56
C GLY A 79 1.08 -22.93 -4.44
N ALA A 80 0.31 -23.88 -3.88
CA ALA A 80 -0.72 -24.62 -4.62
C ALA A 80 -1.79 -23.71 -5.23
N PHE A 81 -2.03 -22.53 -4.65
CA PHE A 81 -3.04 -21.58 -5.14
C PHE A 81 -2.48 -20.54 -6.12
N ALA A 82 -1.16 -20.46 -6.34
CA ALA A 82 -0.58 -19.53 -7.29
C ALA A 82 -0.58 -20.15 -8.71
N ALA A 83 -0.95 -19.37 -9.73
CA ALA A 83 -0.86 -19.82 -11.12
C ALA A 83 0.61 -19.85 -11.64
N GLY A 84 1.52 -19.17 -10.94
CA GLY A 84 2.95 -19.10 -11.23
C GLY A 84 3.78 -19.05 -9.94
N GLY A 85 5.09 -18.82 -10.08
CA GLY A 85 6.03 -18.76 -8.96
C GLY A 85 6.25 -17.36 -8.37
N GLY A 86 5.71 -16.32 -8.99
CA GLY A 86 5.93 -14.93 -8.62
C GLY A 86 5.00 -14.45 -7.49
N PRO A 87 5.45 -13.52 -6.62
CA PRO A 87 4.63 -13.02 -5.52
C PRO A 87 3.45 -12.14 -5.97
N THR A 88 3.46 -11.64 -7.21
CA THR A 88 2.42 -10.76 -7.80
C THR A 88 1.53 -11.45 -8.84
N ASP A 89 1.75 -12.75 -9.05
CA ASP A 89 0.95 -13.57 -9.95
C ASP A 89 -0.48 -13.69 -9.45
N GLU A 90 -1.41 -13.90 -10.38
CA GLU A 90 -2.79 -14.20 -10.01
C GLU A 90 -2.85 -15.50 -9.19
N ARG A 91 -3.62 -15.45 -8.09
CA ARG A 91 -3.86 -16.61 -7.22
C ARG A 91 -5.32 -17.03 -7.31
N ARG A 92 -5.57 -18.31 -7.05
CA ARG A 92 -6.91 -18.86 -6.84
C ARG A 92 -7.41 -18.37 -5.49
N THR A 93 -8.31 -17.38 -5.52
CA THR A 93 -8.84 -16.74 -4.31
C THR A 93 -10.35 -16.78 -4.22
N VAL A 94 -11.05 -17.01 -5.33
CA VAL A 94 -12.52 -17.00 -5.38
C VAL A 94 -13.05 -18.34 -4.93
N HIS A 95 -13.69 -18.37 -3.77
CA HIS A 95 -14.23 -19.59 -3.19
C HIS A 95 -15.50 -20.07 -3.93
N LEU A 96 -15.56 -21.36 -4.27
CA LEU A 96 -16.63 -21.95 -5.10
C LEU A 96 -17.68 -22.72 -4.30
N GLY A 97 -17.52 -22.82 -2.98
CA GLY A 97 -18.46 -23.48 -2.08
C GLY A 97 -19.01 -22.56 -0.99
N VAL A 98 -19.58 -23.17 0.05
CA VAL A 98 -19.89 -22.55 1.33
C VAL A 98 -19.19 -23.37 2.40
N ASP A 99 -18.45 -22.71 3.28
CA ASP A 99 -17.76 -23.39 4.38
C ASP A 99 -18.59 -23.28 5.65
N LEU A 100 -18.86 -24.40 6.30
CA LEU A 100 -19.62 -24.47 7.53
C LEU A 100 -18.68 -24.85 8.68
N SER A 101 -18.29 -23.84 9.45
CA SER A 101 -17.38 -23.96 10.60
C SER A 101 -18.14 -24.51 11.81
N VAL A 102 -17.72 -25.68 12.28
CA VAL A 102 -18.29 -26.43 13.41
C VAL A 102 -17.19 -27.25 14.08
N PRO A 103 -17.38 -27.74 15.31
CA PRO A 103 -16.39 -28.59 15.97
C PRO A 103 -16.04 -29.86 15.17
N PRO A 104 -14.79 -30.37 15.25
CA PRO A 104 -14.45 -31.67 14.71
C PRO A 104 -15.35 -32.78 15.27
N GLY A 105 -15.68 -33.76 14.42
CA GLY A 105 -16.61 -34.85 14.76
C GLY A 105 -18.08 -34.50 14.53
N SER A 106 -18.44 -33.24 14.24
CA SER A 106 -19.81 -32.88 13.85
C SER A 106 -20.25 -33.67 12.62
N ALA A 107 -21.44 -34.25 12.67
CA ALA A 107 -21.98 -35.09 11.59
C ALA A 107 -22.33 -34.26 10.35
N VAL A 108 -21.95 -34.78 9.18
CA VAL A 108 -22.32 -34.29 7.85
C VAL A 108 -23.37 -35.22 7.27
N ARG A 109 -24.48 -34.64 6.81
CA ARG A 109 -25.68 -35.35 6.36
C ARG A 109 -25.96 -35.09 4.89
N ALA A 110 -26.50 -36.10 4.20
CA ALA A 110 -26.88 -35.97 2.81
C ALA A 110 -28.11 -35.05 2.69
N PRO A 111 -28.08 -33.93 1.94
CA PRO A 111 -29.23 -33.03 1.81
C PRO A 111 -30.34 -33.63 0.94
N LEU A 112 -30.01 -34.68 0.18
CA LEU A 112 -30.80 -35.29 -0.86
C LEU A 112 -30.51 -36.78 -0.92
N ASP A 113 -31.47 -37.54 -1.47
CA ASP A 113 -31.20 -38.89 -1.94
C ASP A 113 -30.08 -38.86 -2.99
N GLY A 114 -29.17 -39.81 -2.93
CA GLY A 114 -28.04 -39.87 -3.85
C GLY A 114 -27.20 -41.12 -3.68
N ARG A 115 -26.07 -41.14 -4.37
CA ARG A 115 -25.07 -42.20 -4.24
C ARG A 115 -23.70 -41.60 -4.04
N VAL A 116 -22.87 -42.26 -3.25
CA VAL A 116 -21.45 -41.93 -3.16
C VAL A 116 -20.84 -42.10 -4.56
N HIS A 117 -20.35 -41.01 -5.14
CA HIS A 117 -19.64 -41.03 -6.42
C HIS A 117 -18.14 -41.28 -6.17
N THR A 118 -17.56 -40.47 -5.28
CA THR A 118 -16.12 -40.47 -5.01
C THR A 118 -15.86 -40.41 -3.51
N VAL A 119 -14.84 -41.16 -3.08
CA VAL A 119 -14.26 -41.16 -1.75
C VAL A 119 -12.76 -40.98 -1.95
N ALA A 120 -12.18 -39.90 -1.43
CA ALA A 120 -10.77 -39.60 -1.61
C ALA A 120 -10.15 -38.94 -0.36
N ASP A 121 -8.82 -38.96 -0.28
CA ASP A 121 -8.03 -38.21 0.70
C ASP A 121 -6.89 -37.50 -0.03
N ASN A 122 -7.06 -36.21 -0.31
CA ASN A 122 -6.06 -35.39 -0.96
C ASN A 122 -4.99 -34.98 0.06
N ALA A 123 -3.87 -35.70 0.05
CA ALA A 123 -2.82 -35.57 1.07
C ALA A 123 -1.97 -34.28 0.97
N ALA A 124 -2.14 -33.46 -0.07
CA ALA A 124 -1.37 -32.24 -0.24
C ALA A 124 -1.73 -31.21 0.85
N PRO A 125 -0.74 -30.48 1.42
CA PRO A 125 -1.02 -29.46 2.44
C PRO A 125 -1.97 -28.39 1.92
N LYS A 126 -3.01 -28.06 2.68
CA LYS A 126 -4.05 -27.10 2.31
C LYS A 126 -4.85 -27.50 1.06
N ASP A 127 -4.90 -28.77 0.73
CA ASP A 127 -5.89 -29.34 -0.19
C ASP A 127 -7.17 -29.70 0.60
N TYR A 128 -8.10 -30.44 0.00
CA TYR A 128 -9.33 -30.89 0.64
C TYR A 128 -9.13 -31.85 1.82
N GLY A 129 -8.01 -32.57 1.89
CA GLY A 129 -7.88 -33.72 2.78
C GLY A 129 -8.92 -34.80 2.42
N PRO A 130 -9.51 -35.50 3.41
CA PRO A 130 -10.62 -36.42 3.18
C PRO A 130 -11.84 -35.71 2.59
N LEU A 131 -12.35 -36.23 1.47
CA LEU A 131 -13.49 -35.68 0.76
C LEU A 131 -14.43 -36.76 0.23
N VAL A 132 -15.69 -36.38 0.05
CA VAL A 132 -16.73 -37.22 -0.56
C VAL A 132 -17.46 -36.41 -1.62
N ILE A 133 -17.68 -37.00 -2.80
CA ILE A 133 -18.58 -36.47 -3.82
C ILE A 133 -19.81 -37.36 -3.88
N LEU A 134 -21.00 -36.76 -3.80
CA LEU A 134 -22.27 -37.46 -4.00
C LEU A 134 -22.83 -37.12 -5.39
N ARG A 135 -23.37 -38.12 -6.08
CA ARG A 135 -24.13 -37.97 -7.32
C ARG A 135 -25.62 -37.96 -7.01
N HIS A 136 -26.32 -37.01 -7.60
CA HIS A 136 -27.76 -36.83 -7.50
C HIS A 136 -28.39 -36.81 -8.89
N GLU A 137 -29.65 -37.21 -8.96
CA GLU A 137 -30.45 -37.21 -10.19
C GLU A 137 -31.80 -36.58 -9.90
N THR A 138 -32.21 -35.60 -10.70
CA THR A 138 -33.53 -34.99 -10.60
C THR A 138 -34.60 -35.86 -11.24
N PRO A 139 -35.91 -35.64 -10.96
CA PRO A 139 -36.98 -36.45 -11.54
C PRO A 139 -37.03 -36.48 -13.08
N ASP A 140 -36.42 -35.50 -13.75
CA ASP A 140 -36.29 -35.42 -15.21
C ASP A 140 -35.01 -36.11 -15.75
N GLY A 141 -34.24 -36.79 -14.90
CA GLY A 141 -33.00 -37.48 -15.25
C GLY A 141 -31.77 -36.59 -15.33
N THR A 142 -31.85 -35.30 -14.96
CA THR A 142 -30.68 -34.43 -14.97
C THR A 142 -29.76 -34.75 -13.78
N GLU A 143 -28.48 -34.96 -14.07
CA GLU A 143 -27.48 -35.25 -13.05
C GLU A 143 -26.79 -33.99 -12.53
N PHE A 144 -26.35 -34.04 -11.28
CA PHE A 144 -25.43 -33.10 -10.67
C PHE A 144 -24.75 -33.73 -9.45
N PHE A 145 -23.77 -33.03 -8.90
CA PHE A 145 -22.96 -33.54 -7.80
C PHE A 145 -22.92 -32.54 -6.64
N THR A 146 -22.66 -33.07 -5.44
CA THR A 146 -22.28 -32.28 -4.28
C THR A 146 -20.94 -32.77 -3.73
N LEU A 147 -20.03 -31.85 -3.43
CA LEU A 147 -18.71 -32.14 -2.89
C LEU A 147 -18.64 -31.68 -1.44
N TYR A 148 -18.12 -32.57 -0.59
CA TYR A 148 -17.89 -32.36 0.83
C TYR A 148 -16.41 -32.57 1.17
N GLY A 149 -15.69 -31.49 1.51
CA GLY A 149 -14.26 -31.54 1.84
C GLY A 149 -13.97 -31.30 3.32
N HIS A 150 -12.70 -31.48 3.71
CA HIS A 150 -12.17 -31.28 5.07
C HIS A 150 -12.80 -32.21 6.12
N LEU A 151 -13.11 -33.44 5.70
CA LEU A 151 -13.80 -34.44 6.52
C LEU A 151 -12.83 -35.23 7.41
N ASP A 152 -13.40 -35.96 8.36
CA ASP A 152 -12.70 -36.92 9.20
C ASP A 152 -12.38 -38.19 8.40
N ARG A 153 -11.11 -38.61 8.42
CA ARG A 153 -10.59 -39.73 7.62
C ARG A 153 -11.31 -41.04 7.91
N ASP A 154 -11.56 -41.35 9.18
CA ASP A 154 -12.20 -42.61 9.58
C ASP A 154 -13.66 -42.64 9.13
N SER A 155 -14.34 -41.49 9.17
CA SER A 155 -15.71 -41.36 8.66
C SER A 155 -15.80 -41.62 7.16
N VAL A 156 -14.85 -41.11 6.39
CA VAL A 156 -14.77 -41.24 4.93
C VAL A 156 -14.40 -42.66 4.51
N ALA A 157 -13.49 -43.32 5.25
CA ALA A 157 -13.06 -44.70 4.98
C ALA A 157 -14.16 -45.77 5.11
N ARG A 158 -15.29 -45.43 5.75
CA ARG A 158 -16.47 -46.33 5.88
C ARG A 158 -17.38 -46.31 4.65
N LEU A 159 -17.15 -45.43 3.69
CA LEU A 159 -17.98 -45.27 2.51
C LEU A 159 -17.38 -46.02 1.32
N SER A 160 -18.23 -46.39 0.36
CA SER A 160 -17.78 -47.01 -0.90
C SER A 160 -18.51 -46.38 -2.09
N PRO A 161 -17.83 -46.14 -3.24
CA PRO A 161 -18.48 -45.70 -4.46
C PRO A 161 -19.69 -46.58 -4.83
N GLY A 162 -20.80 -45.95 -5.22
CA GLY A 162 -22.08 -46.58 -5.52
C GLY A 162 -23.03 -46.75 -4.33
N GLN A 163 -22.54 -46.60 -3.10
CA GLN A 163 -23.35 -46.72 -1.88
C GLN A 163 -24.53 -45.73 -1.90
N PRO A 164 -25.79 -46.20 -1.75
CA PRO A 164 -26.94 -45.33 -1.68
C PRO A 164 -26.99 -44.60 -0.32
N LEU A 165 -27.39 -43.32 -0.35
CA LEU A 165 -27.64 -42.49 0.83
C LEU A 165 -29.03 -41.86 0.69
N LYS A 166 -29.78 -41.82 1.79
CA LYS A 166 -31.07 -41.12 1.86
C LYS A 166 -30.89 -39.71 2.41
N ALA A 167 -31.77 -38.81 1.99
CA ALA A 167 -31.82 -37.46 2.53
C ALA A 167 -31.92 -37.51 4.08
N GLY A 168 -30.99 -36.83 4.77
CA GLY A 168 -30.88 -36.78 6.22
C GLY A 168 -29.91 -37.80 6.83
N ASP A 169 -29.47 -38.81 6.07
CA ASP A 169 -28.52 -39.82 6.55
C ASP A 169 -27.18 -39.16 6.91
N PRO A 170 -26.63 -39.39 8.12
CA PRO A 170 -25.27 -39.02 8.43
C PRO A 170 -24.31 -39.95 7.68
N PHE A 171 -23.43 -39.39 6.85
CA PHE A 171 -22.50 -40.18 6.04
C PHE A 171 -21.03 -39.91 6.36
N ALA A 172 -20.69 -38.74 6.89
CA ALA A 172 -19.34 -38.37 7.27
C ALA A 172 -19.34 -37.47 8.52
N ALA A 173 -18.15 -37.09 8.98
CA ALA A 173 -17.96 -36.11 10.05
C ALA A 173 -16.90 -35.06 9.66
N VAL A 174 -16.94 -33.89 10.29
CA VAL A 174 -15.95 -32.82 10.09
C VAL A 174 -14.60 -33.22 10.69
N GLY A 175 -13.52 -33.04 9.94
CA GLY A 175 -12.18 -33.42 10.36
C GLY A 175 -11.50 -32.36 11.25
N ALA A 176 -10.51 -32.81 12.04
CA ALA A 176 -9.61 -31.93 12.78
C ALA A 176 -8.30 -31.68 12.01
N PRO A 177 -7.66 -30.50 12.13
CA PRO A 177 -6.30 -30.31 11.66
C PRO A 177 -5.31 -31.18 12.44
N PRO A 178 -4.22 -31.67 11.81
CA PRO A 178 -3.87 -31.48 10.40
C PRO A 178 -4.58 -32.47 9.45
N ALA A 179 -5.35 -33.42 9.97
CA ALA A 179 -5.92 -34.53 9.19
C ALA A 179 -6.94 -34.10 8.12
N ASN A 180 -7.56 -32.93 8.27
CA ASN A 180 -8.53 -32.36 7.32
C ASN A 180 -7.90 -31.55 6.15
N GLY A 181 -6.61 -31.78 5.85
CA GLY A 181 -5.83 -30.93 4.94
C GLY A 181 -5.19 -29.73 5.62
N ASP A 182 -5.13 -29.74 6.96
CA ASP A 182 -4.64 -28.65 7.82
C ASP A 182 -5.43 -27.34 7.67
N TRP A 183 -6.76 -27.43 7.65
CA TRP A 183 -7.64 -26.26 7.69
C TRP A 183 -8.25 -26.07 9.07
N TRP A 184 -8.79 -24.88 9.37
CA TRP A 184 -9.60 -24.73 10.58
C TRP A 184 -10.79 -25.71 10.49
N PRO A 185 -11.35 -26.21 11.61
CA PRO A 185 -12.47 -27.14 11.55
C PRO A 185 -13.70 -26.57 10.83
N HIS A 186 -14.01 -27.13 9.67
CA HIS A 186 -15.21 -26.84 8.88
C HIS A 186 -15.48 -27.95 7.87
N VAL A 187 -16.70 -28.00 7.31
CA VAL A 187 -16.99 -28.75 6.09
C VAL A 187 -17.14 -27.78 4.92
N HIS A 188 -16.46 -28.06 3.82
CA HIS A 188 -16.68 -27.38 2.55
C HIS A 188 -17.85 -28.01 1.82
N VAL A 189 -18.86 -27.25 1.43
CA VAL A 189 -20.03 -27.74 0.67
C VAL A 189 -20.06 -27.06 -0.69
N GLN A 190 -20.04 -27.83 -1.77
CA GLN A 190 -20.05 -27.30 -3.13
C GLN A 190 -21.06 -28.07 -3.99
N ILE A 191 -21.80 -27.35 -4.84
CA ILE A 191 -22.63 -27.95 -5.90
C ILE A 191 -21.78 -27.97 -7.16
N ILE A 192 -21.83 -29.04 -7.93
CA ILE A 192 -21.09 -29.18 -9.19
C ILE A 192 -22.06 -29.68 -10.26
N LEU A 193 -22.18 -28.94 -11.36
CA LEU A 193 -23.09 -29.29 -12.46
C LEU A 193 -22.47 -30.32 -13.42
N ASP A 194 -21.17 -30.26 -13.62
CA ASP A 194 -20.40 -31.19 -14.44
C ASP A 194 -18.99 -31.29 -13.84
N LEU A 195 -18.50 -32.51 -13.60
CA LEU A 195 -17.17 -32.74 -13.02
C LEU A 195 -16.04 -32.46 -14.01
N LEU A 196 -16.32 -32.34 -15.31
CA LEU A 196 -15.35 -32.17 -16.40
C LEU A 196 -14.24 -33.23 -16.39
N GLY A 197 -14.52 -34.42 -15.83
CA GLY A 197 -13.53 -35.48 -15.62
C GLY A 197 -12.47 -35.17 -14.55
N LEU A 198 -12.61 -34.09 -13.77
CA LEU A 198 -11.68 -33.71 -12.70
C LEU A 198 -11.88 -34.51 -11.41
N ASP A 199 -13.10 -35.01 -11.18
CA ASP A 199 -13.44 -35.86 -10.03
C ASP A 199 -12.96 -35.26 -8.69
N LYS A 200 -12.17 -36.00 -7.87
CA LYS A 200 -11.59 -35.54 -6.59
C LYS A 200 -10.71 -34.29 -6.69
N ASP A 201 -10.29 -33.93 -7.91
CA ASP A 201 -9.45 -32.77 -8.20
C ASP A 201 -10.27 -31.57 -8.74
N PHE A 202 -11.62 -31.66 -8.68
CA PHE A 202 -12.50 -30.54 -9.00
C PHE A 202 -12.19 -29.33 -8.08
N PRO A 203 -12.00 -28.11 -8.60
CA PRO A 203 -11.54 -27.01 -7.77
C PRO A 203 -12.62 -26.48 -6.83
N GLY A 204 -12.24 -26.25 -5.57
CA GLY A 204 -13.03 -25.48 -4.58
C GLY A 204 -12.72 -24.00 -4.59
N VAL A 205 -11.70 -23.60 -5.35
CA VAL A 205 -11.22 -22.22 -5.44
C VAL A 205 -10.79 -21.92 -6.87
N ALA A 206 -11.27 -20.80 -7.40
CA ALA A 206 -10.98 -20.32 -8.75
C ALA A 206 -10.05 -19.09 -8.76
N PRO A 207 -9.26 -18.90 -9.83
CA PRO A 207 -8.61 -17.62 -10.09
C PRO A 207 -9.67 -16.56 -10.48
N PRO A 208 -9.54 -15.29 -10.02
CA PRO A 208 -10.45 -14.20 -10.38
C PRO A 208 -10.72 -14.07 -11.87
N GLY A 209 -9.69 -14.20 -12.72
CA GLY A 209 -9.81 -14.14 -14.18
C GLY A 209 -10.66 -15.25 -14.82
N ARG A 210 -10.98 -16.32 -14.08
CA ARG A 210 -11.90 -17.39 -14.52
C ARG A 210 -13.13 -17.54 -13.60
N ARG A 211 -13.42 -16.52 -12.79
CA ARG A 211 -14.55 -16.53 -11.83
C ARG A 211 -15.86 -16.95 -12.47
N SER A 212 -16.26 -16.32 -13.58
CA SER A 212 -17.55 -16.59 -14.25
C SER A 212 -17.70 -18.01 -14.77
N LEU A 213 -16.62 -18.63 -15.25
CA LEU A 213 -16.62 -20.01 -15.72
C LEU A 213 -16.90 -20.97 -14.54
N TRP A 214 -16.14 -20.82 -13.47
CA TRP A 214 -16.21 -21.74 -12.34
C TRP A 214 -17.47 -21.56 -11.50
N THR A 215 -17.95 -20.33 -11.30
CA THR A 215 -19.26 -20.10 -10.65
C THR A 215 -20.45 -20.53 -11.52
N GLY A 216 -20.26 -20.61 -12.84
CA GLY A 216 -21.24 -21.21 -13.75
C GLY A 216 -21.36 -22.73 -13.59
N LEU A 217 -20.25 -23.41 -13.28
CA LEU A 217 -20.20 -24.86 -13.03
C LEU A 217 -20.49 -25.23 -11.57
N SER A 218 -20.24 -24.30 -10.65
CA SER A 218 -20.46 -24.46 -9.21
C SER A 218 -21.40 -23.38 -8.69
N PRO A 219 -22.72 -23.55 -8.83
CA PRO A 219 -23.68 -22.55 -8.35
C PRO A 219 -23.71 -22.49 -6.82
N ASP A 220 -24.26 -21.39 -6.29
CA ASP A 220 -24.34 -21.13 -4.85
C ASP A 220 -24.91 -22.32 -4.06
N PRO A 221 -24.12 -22.96 -3.18
CA PRO A 221 -24.57 -24.04 -2.29
C PRO A 221 -25.72 -23.65 -1.37
N ASN A 222 -25.98 -22.35 -1.18
CA ASN A 222 -27.13 -21.90 -0.42
C ASN A 222 -28.48 -22.34 -1.04
N LEU A 223 -28.48 -22.77 -2.31
CA LEU A 223 -29.59 -23.47 -2.94
C LEU A 223 -29.98 -24.77 -2.19
N LEU A 224 -29.03 -25.42 -1.53
CA LEU A 224 -29.25 -26.59 -0.67
C LEU A 224 -29.33 -26.25 0.82
N LEU A 225 -28.53 -25.27 1.27
CA LEU A 225 -28.37 -24.97 2.70
C LEU A 225 -29.50 -24.12 3.29
N GLY A 226 -30.22 -23.35 2.47
CA GLY A 226 -31.39 -22.59 2.90
C GLY A 226 -31.11 -21.47 3.91
N ILE A 227 -29.87 -20.96 3.98
CA ILE A 227 -29.49 -19.87 4.88
C ILE A 227 -30.28 -18.61 4.49
N PRO A 228 -31.04 -17.99 5.43
CA PRO A 228 -31.85 -16.82 5.13
C PRO A 228 -31.03 -15.66 4.57
N ALA A 229 -31.49 -15.06 3.46
CA ALA A 229 -30.77 -13.98 2.77
C ALA A 229 -30.41 -12.80 3.67
N GLY A 230 -31.28 -12.48 4.65
CA GLY A 230 -31.05 -11.40 5.62
C GLY A 230 -29.89 -11.65 6.60
N ARG A 231 -29.31 -12.87 6.65
CA ARG A 231 -28.12 -13.18 7.45
C ARG A 231 -26.82 -12.77 6.75
N PHE A 232 -26.83 -12.66 5.41
CA PHE A 232 -25.63 -12.27 4.68
C PHE A 232 -25.45 -10.74 4.75
N PRO A 233 -24.23 -10.27 5.03
CA PRO A 233 -23.96 -8.83 4.99
C PRO A 233 -24.13 -8.32 3.56
N ARG A 234 -24.48 -7.05 3.43
CA ARG A 234 -24.50 -6.38 2.13
C ARG A 234 -23.11 -6.52 1.47
N PRO A 235 -23.02 -6.95 0.20
CA PRO A 235 -21.74 -7.00 -0.50
C PRO A 235 -21.08 -5.63 -0.53
N GLU A 236 -19.75 -5.62 -0.40
CA GLU A 236 -18.97 -4.42 -0.64
C GLU A 236 -19.15 -3.97 -2.11
N PRO A 237 -19.26 -2.66 -2.39
CA PRO A 237 -19.46 -2.18 -3.75
C PRO A 237 -18.35 -2.64 -4.69
N ALA A 238 -18.66 -2.98 -5.94
CA ALA A 238 -17.63 -3.28 -6.94
C ALA A 238 -16.72 -2.06 -7.20
N MET A 239 -15.56 -2.28 -7.85
CA MET A 239 -14.64 -1.19 -8.20
C MET A 239 -15.35 -0.06 -8.98
N ASP A 240 -16.13 -0.40 -10.00
CA ASP A 240 -16.83 0.60 -10.83
C ASP A 240 -17.91 1.37 -10.06
N GLU A 241 -18.60 0.69 -9.15
CA GLU A 241 -19.57 1.33 -8.25
C GLU A 241 -18.89 2.30 -7.29
N THR A 242 -17.74 1.89 -6.74
CA THR A 242 -16.89 2.72 -5.87
C THR A 242 -16.37 3.95 -6.63
N LEU A 243 -15.90 3.77 -7.87
CA LEU A 243 -15.41 4.86 -8.71
C LEU A 243 -16.54 5.82 -9.11
N ALA A 244 -17.71 5.29 -9.45
CA ALA A 244 -18.88 6.11 -9.75
C ALA A 244 -19.35 6.90 -8.52
N ALA A 245 -19.38 6.28 -7.34
CA ALA A 245 -19.68 6.96 -6.08
C ALA A 245 -18.66 8.07 -5.81
N ARG A 246 -17.35 7.80 -5.93
CA ARG A 246 -16.29 8.79 -5.79
C ARG A 246 -16.49 10.01 -6.69
N ARG A 247 -16.85 9.81 -7.96
CA ARG A 247 -17.12 10.90 -8.92
C ARG A 247 -18.34 11.75 -8.56
N ARG A 248 -19.30 11.18 -7.83
CA ARG A 248 -20.50 11.88 -7.34
C ARG A 248 -20.27 12.59 -6.02
N THR A 249 -19.46 12.02 -5.11
CA THR A 249 -19.38 12.48 -3.72
C THR A 249 -18.11 13.27 -3.39
N LEU A 250 -17.01 13.10 -4.14
CA LEU A 250 -15.74 13.78 -3.89
C LEU A 250 -15.43 14.83 -4.97
N GLY A 251 -14.58 15.80 -4.61
CA GLY A 251 -14.06 16.80 -5.56
C GLY A 251 -13.35 16.13 -6.73
N ARG A 252 -13.73 16.51 -7.96
CA ARG A 252 -13.20 15.89 -9.19
C ARG A 252 -11.71 16.17 -9.44
N ASN A 253 -11.15 17.15 -8.75
CA ASN A 253 -9.72 17.48 -8.74
C ASN A 253 -8.88 16.54 -7.85
N LEU A 254 -9.51 15.63 -7.09
CA LEU A 254 -8.81 14.55 -6.37
C LEU A 254 -8.54 13.38 -7.33
N SER A 255 -7.37 13.41 -7.97
CA SER A 255 -6.97 12.44 -9.00
C SER A 255 -6.95 10.99 -8.49
N VAL A 256 -7.02 10.07 -9.44
CA VAL A 256 -6.89 8.63 -9.24
C VAL A 256 -5.78 8.14 -10.18
N SER A 257 -4.83 7.38 -9.65
CA SER A 257 -3.70 6.87 -10.41
C SER A 257 -4.11 5.82 -11.44
N TYR A 258 -3.28 5.68 -12.48
CA TYR A 258 -3.40 4.71 -13.57
C TYR A 258 -4.60 4.91 -14.51
N ARG A 259 -4.48 4.40 -15.73
CA ARG A 259 -5.60 4.40 -16.69
C ARG A 259 -6.77 3.51 -16.24
N ARG A 260 -6.46 2.36 -15.63
CA ARG A 260 -7.45 1.51 -14.95
C ARG A 260 -7.17 1.60 -13.44
N PRO A 261 -8.02 2.24 -12.64
CA PRO A 261 -7.82 2.34 -11.20
C PRO A 261 -7.67 0.96 -10.52
N LEU A 262 -7.15 0.98 -9.29
CA LEU A 262 -7.12 -0.19 -8.40
C LEU A 262 -8.02 0.09 -7.19
N LYS A 263 -8.71 -0.95 -6.70
CA LYS A 263 -9.41 -0.92 -5.42
C LYS A 263 -8.61 -1.73 -4.39
N ILE A 264 -7.73 -1.04 -3.68
CA ILE A 264 -6.86 -1.64 -2.67
C ILE A 264 -7.61 -1.78 -1.34
N VAL A 265 -7.62 -2.98 -0.76
CA VAL A 265 -8.36 -3.31 0.47
C VAL A 265 -7.49 -3.84 1.60
N ARG A 266 -6.24 -4.22 1.31
CA ARG A 266 -5.27 -4.73 2.30
C ARG A 266 -3.86 -4.28 1.91
N GLY A 267 -2.99 -4.13 2.90
CA GLY A 267 -1.55 -3.88 2.70
C GLY A 267 -0.72 -4.52 3.81
N TRP A 268 0.40 -5.13 3.44
CA TRP A 268 1.35 -5.76 4.36
C TRP A 268 2.79 -5.53 3.89
N MET A 269 3.60 -4.89 4.73
CA MET A 269 4.99 -4.54 4.43
C MET A 269 5.12 -3.79 3.09
N GLN A 270 5.79 -4.36 2.09
CA GLN A 270 5.97 -3.76 0.76
C GLN A 270 4.87 -4.12 -0.26
N TYR A 271 3.82 -4.84 0.15
CA TYR A 271 2.76 -5.30 -0.74
C TYR A 271 1.41 -4.64 -0.44
N LEU A 272 0.69 -4.29 -1.51
CA LEU A 272 -0.72 -3.91 -1.49
C LEU A 272 -1.56 -5.01 -2.14
N TYR A 273 -2.81 -5.16 -1.72
CA TYR A 273 -3.71 -6.20 -2.23
C TYR A 273 -5.04 -5.59 -2.66
N ASP A 274 -5.48 -5.95 -3.86
CA ASP A 274 -6.80 -5.56 -4.36
C ASP A 274 -7.92 -6.44 -3.78
N GLU A 275 -9.16 -6.12 -4.11
CA GLU A 275 -10.36 -6.83 -3.63
C GLU A 275 -10.44 -8.28 -4.09
N THR A 276 -9.64 -8.68 -5.08
CA THR A 276 -9.56 -10.06 -5.57
C THR A 276 -8.43 -10.84 -4.91
N GLY A 277 -7.57 -10.17 -4.14
CA GLY A 277 -6.45 -10.79 -3.41
C GLY A 277 -5.15 -10.82 -4.20
N ARG A 278 -5.10 -10.17 -5.37
CA ARG A 278 -3.85 -10.02 -6.12
C ARG A 278 -2.92 -9.08 -5.37
N ALA A 279 -1.68 -9.50 -5.19
CA ALA A 279 -0.64 -8.69 -4.58
C ALA A 279 0.04 -7.78 -5.62
N TYR A 280 0.40 -6.58 -5.18
CA TYR A 280 1.13 -5.60 -5.94
C TYR A 280 2.35 -5.13 -5.13
N LEU A 281 3.54 -5.25 -5.71
CA LEU A 281 4.76 -4.73 -5.12
C LEU A 281 4.74 -3.19 -5.15
N ASP A 282 4.81 -2.57 -3.99
CA ASP A 282 4.75 -1.11 -3.83
C ASP A 282 6.14 -0.48 -3.99
N ALA A 283 6.43 0.01 -5.19
CA ALA A 283 7.67 0.73 -5.50
C ALA A 283 7.49 2.26 -5.46
N PHE A 284 6.40 2.79 -4.89
CA PHE A 284 6.05 4.22 -5.02
C PHE A 284 5.85 4.94 -3.68
N ASN A 285 5.18 4.31 -2.72
CA ASN A 285 4.75 4.98 -1.50
C ASN A 285 5.89 5.08 -0.47
N ASN A 286 6.21 6.31 -0.04
CA ASN A 286 7.10 6.53 1.12
C ASN A 286 6.35 6.79 2.44
N VAL A 287 5.04 7.00 2.37
CA VAL A 287 4.20 7.26 3.54
C VAL A 287 4.25 6.08 4.52
N PRO A 288 4.03 4.82 4.08
CA PRO A 288 4.31 3.62 4.89
C PRO A 288 5.82 3.35 4.92
N LEU A 289 6.61 4.25 5.51
CA LEU A 289 8.08 4.18 5.56
C LEU A 289 8.60 2.82 6.00
N VAL A 290 8.07 2.26 7.07
CA VAL A 290 8.52 0.98 7.64
C VAL A 290 7.71 -0.22 7.14
N GLY A 291 6.82 0.01 6.17
CA GLY A 291 5.94 -1.00 5.59
C GLY A 291 4.46 -0.82 6.00
N HIS A 292 3.58 -1.25 5.11
CA HIS A 292 2.13 -1.28 5.32
C HIS A 292 1.78 -2.15 6.52
N SER A 293 0.91 -1.64 7.39
CA SER A 293 0.39 -2.37 8.56
C SER A 293 1.47 -2.93 9.50
N HIS A 294 2.64 -2.27 9.59
CA HIS A 294 3.74 -2.73 10.41
C HIS A 294 3.28 -2.98 11.87
N PRO A 295 3.42 -4.20 12.41
CA PRO A 295 2.71 -4.63 13.62
C PRO A 295 3.05 -3.79 14.85
N ARG A 296 4.30 -3.34 14.98
CA ARG A 296 4.75 -2.46 16.08
C ARG A 296 4.10 -1.07 16.04
N VAL A 297 3.88 -0.50 14.85
CA VAL A 297 3.25 0.82 14.70
C VAL A 297 1.74 0.70 14.94
N VAL A 298 1.10 -0.32 14.35
CA VAL A 298 -0.34 -0.58 14.56
C VAL A 298 -0.65 -0.76 16.04
N ARG A 299 0.18 -1.56 16.73
CA ARG A 299 0.05 -1.80 18.18
C ARG A 299 0.19 -0.50 18.99
N ALA A 300 1.23 0.30 18.74
CA ALA A 300 1.46 1.55 19.46
C ALA A 300 0.29 2.54 19.30
N VAL A 301 -0.26 2.65 18.08
CA VAL A 301 -1.44 3.48 17.81
C VAL A 301 -2.66 2.95 18.55
N ALA A 302 -2.96 1.66 18.46
CA ALA A 302 -4.13 1.04 19.08
C ALA A 302 -4.09 1.13 20.62
N GLU A 303 -2.94 0.81 21.23
CA GLU A 303 -2.75 0.87 22.68
C GLU A 303 -2.89 2.30 23.21
N GLN A 304 -2.24 3.28 22.58
CA GLN A 304 -2.35 4.67 23.01
C GLN A 304 -3.76 5.23 22.81
N ALA A 305 -4.42 4.91 21.69
CA ALA A 305 -5.78 5.38 21.40
C ALA A 305 -6.82 4.81 22.37
N ALA A 306 -6.61 3.60 22.88
CA ALA A 306 -7.47 2.98 23.91
C ALA A 306 -7.30 3.62 25.31
N LEU A 307 -6.23 4.41 25.53
CA LEU A 307 -5.95 5.08 26.79
C LEU A 307 -6.30 6.57 26.76
N LEU A 308 -5.75 7.32 25.80
CA LEU A 308 -5.93 8.76 25.69
C LEU A 308 -5.53 9.28 24.31
N ASN A 309 -6.38 10.16 23.76
CA ASN A 309 -6.04 10.98 22.61
C ASN A 309 -6.65 12.39 22.75
N THR A 310 -5.82 13.38 23.09
CA THR A 310 -6.24 14.76 23.35
C THR A 310 -5.23 15.76 22.81
N ASN A 311 -5.54 17.05 22.92
CA ASN A 311 -4.64 18.14 22.50
C ASN A 311 -3.47 18.36 23.48
N THR A 312 -2.54 19.24 23.12
CA THR A 312 -1.27 19.47 23.83
C THR A 312 -1.33 20.47 24.98
N ARG A 313 -2.52 20.99 25.35
CA ARG A 313 -2.67 21.88 26.52
C ARG A 313 -2.61 21.11 27.85
N TYR A 314 -2.76 19.80 27.81
CA TYR A 314 -2.52 18.91 28.94
C TYR A 314 -1.15 18.24 28.77
N LEU A 315 -0.40 18.13 29.86
CA LEU A 315 0.92 17.50 29.82
C LEU A 315 0.81 16.03 29.43
N HIS A 316 1.68 15.59 28.52
CA HIS A 316 1.81 14.20 28.13
C HIS A 316 3.23 13.88 27.66
N ASP A 317 3.84 12.84 28.24
CA ASP A 317 5.24 12.49 28.00
C ASP A 317 5.57 12.17 26.54
N ASN A 318 4.66 11.53 25.80
CA ASN A 318 4.93 11.14 24.41
C ASN A 318 5.33 12.33 23.53
N LEU A 319 4.78 13.53 23.75
CA LEU A 319 5.14 14.70 22.96
C LEU A 319 6.62 15.06 23.19
N VAL A 320 7.02 15.17 24.44
CA VAL A 320 8.40 15.54 24.82
C VAL A 320 9.39 14.44 24.43
N ARG A 321 9.03 13.16 24.65
CA ARG A 321 9.85 12.00 24.25
C ARG A 321 10.03 11.95 22.74
N TYR A 322 8.96 12.17 21.97
CA TYR A 322 9.01 12.17 20.52
C TYR A 322 9.87 13.32 20.00
N ALA A 323 9.59 14.55 20.44
CA ALA A 323 10.37 15.74 20.08
C ALA A 323 11.86 15.56 20.40
N GLY A 324 12.19 15.10 21.62
CA GLY A 324 13.58 14.89 22.05
C GLY A 324 14.30 13.80 21.26
N ARG A 325 13.63 12.69 20.92
CA ARG A 325 14.23 11.64 20.08
C ARG A 325 14.41 12.07 18.63
N LEU A 326 13.49 12.89 18.11
CA LEU A 326 13.57 13.42 16.76
C LEU A 326 14.73 14.41 16.61
N THR A 327 14.86 15.35 17.55
CA THR A 327 15.94 16.36 17.53
C THR A 327 17.30 15.76 17.84
N ALA A 328 17.38 14.68 18.64
CA ALA A 328 18.62 13.94 18.86
C ALA A 328 19.20 13.29 17.59
N LEU A 329 18.40 13.18 16.51
CA LEU A 329 18.85 12.71 15.20
C LEU A 329 19.33 13.85 14.30
N MET A 330 19.30 15.10 14.76
CA MET A 330 19.65 16.29 13.99
C MET A 330 20.93 16.95 14.50
N PRO A 331 21.56 17.83 13.69
CA PRO A 331 22.67 18.67 14.16
C PRO A 331 22.31 19.49 15.43
N PRO A 332 23.26 19.75 16.34
CA PRO A 332 23.00 20.34 17.66
C PRO A 332 22.21 21.67 17.72
N PRO A 333 22.29 22.57 16.74
CA PRO A 333 21.47 23.78 16.73
C PRO A 333 19.97 23.52 16.56
N LEU A 334 19.58 22.44 15.89
CA LEU A 334 18.19 22.10 15.54
C LEU A 334 17.54 21.28 16.67
N ARG A 335 16.93 21.98 17.63
CA ARG A 335 16.49 21.37 18.91
C ARG A 335 15.09 21.75 19.36
N VAL A 336 14.46 22.76 18.76
CA VAL A 336 13.07 23.13 19.05
C VAL A 336 12.15 22.53 18.01
N CYS A 337 11.15 21.76 18.43
CA CYS A 337 10.26 21.01 17.54
C CYS A 337 8.81 21.46 17.70
N PHE A 338 8.19 21.91 16.61
CA PHE A 338 6.75 22.12 16.50
C PHE A 338 6.13 20.91 15.81
N VAL A 339 5.15 20.25 16.45
CA VAL A 339 4.49 19.05 15.90
C VAL A 339 3.13 19.42 15.29
N LEU A 340 2.86 18.95 14.08
CA LEU A 340 1.68 19.28 13.26
C LEU A 340 1.08 18.00 12.63
N ASN A 341 0.10 18.15 11.73
CA ASN A 341 -0.66 17.03 11.16
C ASN A 341 -0.31 16.72 9.71
N SER A 342 0.30 17.67 8.99
CA SER A 342 0.70 17.49 7.59
C SER A 342 1.93 18.32 7.24
N ALA A 343 2.65 17.87 6.19
CA ALA A 343 3.78 18.62 5.63
C ALA A 343 3.37 20.03 5.17
N SER A 344 2.14 20.21 4.69
CA SER A 344 1.63 21.54 4.31
C SER A 344 1.52 22.46 5.53
N GLU A 345 0.99 21.98 6.66
CA GLU A 345 0.96 22.78 7.89
C GLU A 345 2.38 23.12 8.36
N ALA A 346 3.30 22.16 8.25
CA ALA A 346 4.68 22.34 8.65
C ALA A 346 5.43 23.36 7.76
N ASN A 347 5.32 23.28 6.43
CA ASN A 347 5.90 24.27 5.53
C ASN A 347 5.27 25.66 5.73
N GLU A 348 3.96 25.75 5.98
CA GLU A 348 3.30 27.03 6.28
C GLU A 348 3.82 27.64 7.60
N LEU A 349 3.99 26.82 8.64
CA LEU A 349 4.59 27.28 9.90
C LEU A 349 6.05 27.68 9.71
N ALA A 350 6.83 26.94 8.91
CA ALA A 350 8.22 27.29 8.63
C ALA A 350 8.34 28.68 7.97
N LEU A 351 7.43 29.02 7.04
CA LEU A 351 7.36 30.37 6.48
C LEU A 351 7.00 31.42 7.53
N ARG A 352 6.04 31.13 8.43
CA ARG A 352 5.71 32.05 9.54
C ARG A 352 6.87 32.26 10.50
N LEU A 353 7.59 31.19 10.86
CA LEU A 353 8.79 31.26 11.71
C LEU A 353 9.88 32.11 11.06
N ALA A 354 10.17 31.89 9.77
CA ALA A 354 11.15 32.66 9.02
C ALA A 354 10.79 34.16 8.95
N ARG A 355 9.52 34.49 8.68
CA ARG A 355 9.04 35.88 8.62
C ARG A 355 9.07 36.56 9.99
N ALA A 356 8.67 35.87 11.05
CA ALA A 356 8.73 36.40 12.41
C ALA A 356 10.17 36.68 12.85
N HIS A 357 11.11 35.79 12.51
CA HIS A 357 12.52 35.96 12.85
C HIS A 357 13.21 37.07 12.06
N THR A 358 13.00 37.13 10.75
CA THR A 358 13.69 38.09 9.87
C THR A 358 13.01 39.46 9.78
N GLY A 359 11.70 39.53 10.10
CA GLY A 359 10.86 40.70 9.85
C GLY A 359 10.67 41.00 8.35
N ARG A 360 10.95 40.05 7.46
CA ARG A 360 10.91 40.18 5.99
C ARG A 360 9.84 39.29 5.38
N GLU A 361 9.55 39.49 4.09
CA GLU A 361 8.45 38.80 3.39
C GLU A 361 8.87 37.91 2.21
N ASP A 362 9.92 38.28 1.47
CA ASP A 362 10.25 37.63 0.21
C ASP A 362 10.83 36.22 0.42
N VAL A 363 10.55 35.30 -0.51
CA VAL A 363 11.00 33.90 -0.45
C VAL A 363 11.65 33.50 -1.78
N ILE A 364 12.76 32.78 -1.71
CA ILE A 364 13.36 32.10 -2.86
C ILE A 364 12.99 30.62 -2.84
N VAL A 365 12.53 30.11 -3.98
CA VAL A 365 12.24 28.69 -4.22
C VAL A 365 12.97 28.19 -5.46
N LEU A 366 13.04 26.86 -5.63
CA LEU A 366 13.52 26.27 -6.88
C LEU A 366 12.38 26.17 -7.89
N ASP A 367 12.72 26.22 -9.18
CA ASP A 367 11.81 25.87 -10.25
C ASP A 367 11.28 24.43 -10.07
N SER A 368 10.06 24.18 -10.53
CA SER A 368 9.30 22.92 -10.35
C SER A 368 9.05 22.49 -8.89
N ALA A 369 9.37 23.31 -7.89
CA ALA A 369 9.17 22.97 -6.49
C ALA A 369 7.68 22.86 -6.11
N TYR A 370 7.40 21.99 -5.13
CA TYR A 370 6.08 21.83 -4.51
C TYR A 370 6.22 21.61 -3.00
N HIS A 371 5.73 22.57 -2.21
CA HIS A 371 5.86 22.54 -0.75
C HIS A 371 4.54 22.31 0.00
N GLY A 372 3.39 22.29 -0.68
CA GLY A 372 2.11 21.99 -0.04
C GLY A 372 0.91 22.59 -0.76
N HIS A 373 -0.26 22.50 -0.13
CA HIS A 373 -1.55 22.86 -0.75
C HIS A 373 -2.31 23.99 -0.05
N THR A 374 -1.74 24.62 0.98
CA THR A 374 -2.30 25.86 1.57
C THR A 374 -2.09 27.02 0.60
N THR A 375 -2.83 28.13 0.77
CA THR A 375 -2.72 29.29 -0.13
C THR A 375 -1.30 29.83 -0.22
N GLY A 376 -0.61 30.00 0.92
CA GLY A 376 0.78 30.47 0.95
C GLY A 376 1.73 29.51 0.23
N LEU A 377 1.53 28.21 0.37
CA LEU A 377 2.36 27.19 -0.28
C LEU A 377 2.08 27.03 -1.76
N VAL A 378 0.82 27.21 -2.19
CA VAL A 378 0.47 27.29 -3.62
C VAL A 378 1.11 28.52 -4.25
N ASP A 379 1.10 29.66 -3.57
CA ASP A 379 1.71 30.91 -4.04
C ASP A 379 3.23 30.80 -4.26
N ILE A 380 3.93 29.94 -3.49
CA ILE A 380 5.39 29.71 -3.62
C ILE A 380 5.78 28.47 -4.42
N SER A 381 4.84 27.67 -4.93
CA SER A 381 5.17 26.42 -5.65
C SER A 381 5.03 26.61 -7.17
N PRO A 382 6.13 26.71 -7.96
CA PRO A 382 6.05 26.85 -9.42
C PRO A 382 5.24 25.74 -10.07
N TYR A 383 5.35 24.51 -9.55
CA TYR A 383 4.54 23.37 -9.96
C TYR A 383 3.02 23.64 -9.93
N LYS A 384 2.55 24.55 -9.06
CA LYS A 384 1.14 24.94 -8.94
C LYS A 384 0.82 26.23 -9.67
N PHE A 385 1.56 27.31 -9.43
CA PHE A 385 1.17 28.61 -9.98
C PHE A 385 1.45 28.76 -11.49
N ASP A 386 2.38 27.97 -12.05
CA ASP A 386 2.61 27.88 -13.51
C ASP A 386 1.81 26.74 -14.17
N GLY A 387 1.24 25.84 -13.35
CA GLY A 387 0.43 24.71 -13.81
C GLY A 387 -1.03 25.07 -14.11
N PRO A 388 -1.83 24.09 -14.59
CA PRO A 388 -3.26 24.30 -14.87
C PRO A 388 -4.04 24.84 -13.67
N GLY A 389 -4.71 25.98 -13.86
CA GLY A 389 -5.48 26.67 -12.82
C GLY A 389 -4.67 27.62 -11.93
N GLY A 390 -3.36 27.72 -12.14
CA GLY A 390 -2.48 28.69 -11.49
C GLY A 390 -2.76 30.14 -11.93
N ARG A 391 -2.29 31.10 -11.13
CA ARG A 391 -2.45 32.55 -11.40
C ARG A 391 -1.10 33.26 -11.59
N GLY A 392 -0.04 32.50 -11.84
CA GLY A 392 1.32 33.01 -11.94
C GLY A 392 1.95 33.37 -10.59
N ARG A 393 3.26 33.62 -10.66
CA ARG A 393 4.12 33.92 -9.51
C ARG A 393 3.72 35.21 -8.79
N ARG A 394 3.69 35.18 -7.45
CA ARG A 394 3.47 36.38 -6.62
C ARG A 394 4.70 37.31 -6.60
N PRO A 395 4.54 38.63 -6.40
CA PRO A 395 5.67 39.57 -6.45
C PRO A 395 6.78 39.33 -5.43
N TRP A 396 6.45 38.73 -4.27
CA TRP A 396 7.38 38.40 -3.17
C TRP A 396 8.03 37.01 -3.32
N VAL A 397 7.76 36.30 -4.41
CA VAL A 397 8.33 34.98 -4.71
C VAL A 397 9.38 35.11 -5.80
N HIS A 398 10.56 34.57 -5.53
CA HIS A 398 11.70 34.51 -6.44
C HIS A 398 11.98 33.06 -6.80
N VAL A 399 12.20 32.76 -8.08
CA VAL A 399 12.39 31.39 -8.56
C VAL A 399 13.81 31.25 -9.08
N ALA A 400 14.61 30.42 -8.42
CA ALA A 400 15.92 30.00 -8.90
C ALA A 400 15.76 28.80 -9.85
N PRO A 401 16.61 28.67 -10.89
CA PRO A 401 16.56 27.50 -11.77
C PRO A 401 16.82 26.22 -10.98
N LEU A 402 16.14 25.15 -11.39
CA LEU A 402 16.38 23.81 -10.85
C LEU A 402 17.83 23.38 -11.13
N PRO A 403 18.62 23.00 -10.10
CA PRO A 403 19.98 22.49 -10.27
C PRO A 403 19.99 21.05 -10.83
N ASP A 404 19.53 20.91 -12.07
CA ASP A 404 19.47 19.65 -12.81
C ASP A 404 20.75 19.48 -13.65
N ASP A 405 21.63 18.57 -13.21
CA ASP A 405 22.89 18.28 -13.90
C ASP A 405 22.74 17.45 -15.18
N TYR A 406 21.52 16.97 -15.47
CA TYR A 406 21.19 16.23 -16.68
C TYR A 406 20.57 17.10 -17.76
N ARG A 407 19.63 18.01 -17.43
CA ARG A 407 18.95 18.89 -18.41
C ARG A 407 19.25 20.39 -18.26
N GLY A 408 19.70 20.82 -17.10
CA GLY A 408 19.83 22.24 -16.81
C GLY A 408 21.03 22.91 -17.51
N PRO A 409 21.21 24.23 -17.36
CA PRO A 409 22.26 24.97 -18.05
C PRO A 409 23.69 24.57 -17.64
N PHE A 410 23.89 24.00 -16.45
CA PHE A 410 25.20 23.55 -15.97
C PHE A 410 25.15 22.05 -15.72
N ARG A 411 25.84 21.28 -16.56
CA ARG A 411 25.72 19.81 -16.65
C ARG A 411 26.71 19.11 -15.72
N ARG A 412 26.55 17.80 -15.56
CA ARG A 412 27.33 16.92 -14.65
C ARG A 412 28.84 16.94 -14.88
N ASP A 413 29.30 17.31 -16.08
CA ASP A 413 30.71 17.46 -16.45
C ASP A 413 31.30 18.83 -16.09
N ASP A 414 30.47 19.80 -15.69
CA ASP A 414 30.92 21.10 -15.20
C ASP A 414 31.26 21.01 -13.70
N PRO A 415 32.55 21.09 -13.32
CA PRO A 415 32.96 20.97 -11.92
C PRO A 415 32.47 22.14 -11.05
N GLU A 416 32.05 23.25 -11.66
CA GLU A 416 31.53 24.44 -10.98
C GLU A 416 29.99 24.52 -11.06
N ALA A 417 29.30 23.47 -11.53
CA ALA A 417 27.85 23.50 -11.71
C ALA A 417 27.10 23.99 -10.47
N GLY A 418 27.45 23.45 -9.28
CA GLY A 418 26.83 23.86 -8.02
C GLY A 418 27.02 25.34 -7.69
N GLN A 419 28.22 25.88 -7.92
CA GLN A 419 28.53 27.29 -7.70
C GLN A 419 27.79 28.19 -8.69
N LYS A 420 27.72 27.78 -9.97
CA LYS A 420 27.02 28.53 -11.02
C LYS A 420 25.51 28.59 -10.78
N TYR A 421 24.88 27.51 -10.33
CA TYR A 421 23.49 27.52 -9.88
C TYR A 421 23.31 28.41 -8.65
N ALA A 422 24.17 28.29 -7.63
CA ALA A 422 24.09 29.09 -6.41
C ALA A 422 24.32 30.60 -6.66
N ALA A 423 25.09 30.96 -7.67
CA ALA A 423 25.27 32.36 -8.09
C ALA A 423 23.96 33.01 -8.55
N VAL A 424 23.00 32.24 -9.05
CA VAL A 424 21.65 32.75 -9.36
C VAL A 424 20.88 33.03 -8.07
N VAL A 425 20.98 32.14 -7.07
CA VAL A 425 20.40 32.38 -5.73
C VAL A 425 20.99 33.65 -5.11
N ARG A 426 22.31 33.86 -5.23
CA ARG A 426 22.97 35.11 -4.78
C ARG A 426 22.32 36.35 -5.37
N ARG A 427 22.18 36.40 -6.70
CA ARG A 427 21.59 37.56 -7.40
C ARG A 427 20.15 37.83 -6.95
N LEU A 428 19.35 36.77 -6.77
CA LEU A 428 17.98 36.88 -6.27
C LEU A 428 17.94 37.37 -4.82
N ALA A 429 18.84 36.87 -3.96
CA ALA A 429 18.94 37.27 -2.56
C ALA A 429 19.36 38.74 -2.42
N GLU A 430 20.37 39.20 -3.18
CA GLU A 430 20.79 40.60 -3.25
C GLU A 430 19.64 41.52 -3.73
N ALA A 431 18.91 41.10 -4.77
CA ALA A 431 17.77 41.85 -5.29
C ALA A 431 16.59 41.93 -4.29
N ALA A 432 16.31 40.84 -3.58
CA ALA A 432 15.29 40.81 -2.53
C ALA A 432 15.68 41.70 -1.35
N ARG A 433 16.95 41.62 -0.90
CA ARG A 433 17.51 42.47 0.16
C ARG A 433 17.41 43.96 -0.17
N ALA A 434 17.66 44.36 -1.42
CA ALA A 434 17.54 45.74 -1.87
C ALA A 434 16.09 46.26 -1.96
N ARG A 435 15.08 45.39 -1.80
CA ARG A 435 13.66 45.72 -1.94
C ARG A 435 12.89 45.50 -0.63
N ARG A 436 12.25 44.34 -0.49
CA ARG A 436 11.37 44.01 0.65
C ARG A 436 12.09 43.20 1.75
N GLY A 437 13.34 42.83 1.51
CA GLY A 437 14.12 41.94 2.36
C GLY A 437 13.76 40.47 2.14
N LEU A 438 14.74 39.59 2.33
CA LEU A 438 14.59 38.15 2.16
C LEU A 438 14.21 37.50 3.50
N ALA A 439 13.10 36.76 3.54
CA ALA A 439 12.70 35.96 4.69
C ALA A 439 13.34 34.58 4.65
N ALA A 440 13.21 33.87 3.52
CA ALA A 440 13.65 32.49 3.44
C ALA A 440 14.11 32.06 2.04
N PHE A 441 15.01 31.08 2.02
CA PHE A 441 15.16 30.14 0.91
C PHE A 441 14.62 28.78 1.36
N ILE A 442 13.69 28.21 0.60
CA ILE A 442 13.10 26.89 0.88
C ILE A 442 13.33 25.96 -0.32
N ALA A 443 13.84 24.77 -0.02
CA ALA A 443 14.09 23.74 -1.04
C ALA A 443 13.95 22.33 -0.47
N GLU A 444 13.46 21.41 -1.28
CA GLU A 444 13.67 19.98 -1.08
C GLU A 444 15.17 19.68 -1.18
N SER A 445 15.73 18.91 -0.24
CA SER A 445 17.16 18.56 -0.27
C SER A 445 17.55 17.76 -1.51
N LEU A 446 16.65 16.92 -2.01
CA LEU A 446 16.67 16.37 -3.36
C LEU A 446 15.26 16.54 -3.97
N PRO A 447 15.07 17.47 -4.93
CA PRO A 447 13.76 17.75 -5.51
C PRO A 447 13.07 16.49 -6.07
N SER A 448 12.00 16.05 -5.43
CA SER A 448 11.30 14.82 -5.82
C SER A 448 10.38 15.05 -7.00
N VAL A 449 9.49 16.05 -6.90
CA VAL A 449 8.43 16.29 -7.90
C VAL A 449 9.04 16.69 -9.25
N ALA A 450 10.19 17.35 -9.20
CA ALA A 450 10.99 17.71 -10.37
C ALA A 450 11.66 16.51 -11.07
N GLY A 451 11.53 15.29 -10.54
CA GLY A 451 12.06 14.08 -11.15
C GLY A 451 13.28 13.48 -10.44
N GLN A 452 13.28 13.46 -9.10
CA GLN A 452 14.32 12.84 -8.27
C GLN A 452 15.72 13.46 -8.49
N ILE A 453 15.80 14.79 -8.47
CA ILE A 453 17.00 15.55 -8.81
C ILE A 453 18.05 15.44 -7.70
N VAL A 454 19.27 15.06 -8.09
CA VAL A 454 20.45 15.12 -7.23
C VAL A 454 21.10 16.48 -7.46
N LEU A 455 21.21 17.28 -6.39
CA LEU A 455 21.82 18.60 -6.49
C LEU A 455 23.34 18.47 -6.74
N PRO A 456 23.94 19.28 -7.63
CA PRO A 456 25.37 19.30 -7.84
C PRO A 456 26.13 19.57 -6.54
N PRO A 457 27.35 19.03 -6.37
CA PRO A 457 28.15 19.26 -5.17
C PRO A 457 28.33 20.75 -4.85
N GLY A 458 28.18 21.11 -3.57
CA GLY A 458 28.39 22.47 -3.07
C GLY A 458 27.24 23.45 -3.31
N TYR A 459 26.19 23.06 -4.05
CA TYR A 459 25.08 23.97 -4.36
C TYR A 459 24.39 24.51 -3.09
N LEU A 460 23.93 23.64 -2.18
CA LEU A 460 23.22 24.11 -0.98
C LEU A 460 24.14 24.89 -0.04
N ALA A 461 25.43 24.53 0.03
CA ALA A 461 26.41 25.23 0.85
C ALA A 461 26.55 26.69 0.41
N GLU A 462 26.74 26.93 -0.88
CA GLU A 462 26.84 28.29 -1.43
C GLU A 462 25.51 29.03 -1.38
N ALA A 463 24.40 28.37 -1.72
CA ALA A 463 23.07 28.98 -1.65
C ALA A 463 22.73 29.45 -0.24
N TYR A 464 22.98 28.62 0.78
CA TYR A 464 22.70 28.97 2.18
C TYR A 464 23.60 30.10 2.67
N ARG A 465 24.88 30.10 2.28
CA ARG A 465 25.79 31.21 2.58
C ARG A 465 25.25 32.53 2.03
N HIS A 466 24.87 32.56 0.76
CA HIS A 466 24.32 33.76 0.12
C HIS A 466 23.00 34.24 0.73
N VAL A 467 22.11 33.32 1.08
CA VAL A 467 20.83 33.64 1.73
C VAL A 467 21.06 34.29 3.09
N ARG A 468 21.97 33.73 3.90
CA ARG A 468 22.32 34.28 5.22
C ARG A 468 23.04 35.62 5.12
N GLU A 469 23.95 35.78 4.16
CA GLU A 469 24.56 37.08 3.84
C GLU A 469 23.51 38.14 3.47
N ALA A 470 22.39 37.74 2.85
CA ALA A 470 21.27 38.61 2.55
C ALA A 470 20.30 38.85 3.72
N GLY A 471 20.50 38.17 4.87
CA GLY A 471 19.68 38.28 6.08
C GLY A 471 18.46 37.36 6.12
N GLY A 472 18.36 36.38 5.22
CA GLY A 472 17.31 35.37 5.23
C GLY A 472 17.74 34.06 5.92
N VAL A 473 16.78 33.16 6.14
CA VAL A 473 17.03 31.82 6.70
C VAL A 473 16.84 30.71 5.65
N CYS A 474 17.39 29.54 5.93
CA CYS A 474 17.41 28.39 5.03
C CYS A 474 16.53 27.26 5.55
N VAL A 475 15.56 26.84 4.75
CA VAL A 475 14.59 25.78 5.06
C VAL A 475 14.89 24.54 4.21
N ALA A 476 15.14 23.41 4.86
CA ALA A 476 15.23 22.11 4.21
C ALA A 476 13.90 21.37 4.31
N ASP A 477 13.24 21.14 3.17
CA ASP A 477 12.06 20.29 3.07
C ASP A 477 12.50 18.82 2.92
N GLU A 478 12.46 18.08 4.04
CA GLU A 478 12.90 16.68 4.15
C GLU A 478 11.73 15.69 4.03
N VAL A 479 10.56 16.14 3.60
CA VAL A 479 9.34 15.33 3.53
C VAL A 479 9.49 14.12 2.60
N GLN A 480 10.38 14.21 1.60
CA GLN A 480 10.62 13.14 0.63
C GLN A 480 11.86 12.31 0.95
N THR A 481 12.89 12.93 1.53
CA THR A 481 14.27 12.44 1.59
C THR A 481 14.78 12.14 3.01
N GLY A 482 14.07 12.57 4.04
CA GLY A 482 14.44 12.31 5.42
C GLY A 482 14.25 10.84 5.83
N PHE A 483 14.56 10.55 7.09
CA PHE A 483 14.40 9.24 7.71
C PHE A 483 15.18 8.12 6.99
N GLY A 484 16.45 8.37 6.66
CA GLY A 484 17.36 7.32 6.16
C GLY A 484 17.07 6.84 4.74
N ARG A 485 16.14 7.50 4.03
CA ARG A 485 15.69 7.16 2.67
C ARG A 485 16.83 6.98 1.67
N LEU A 486 17.84 7.84 1.76
CA LEU A 486 19.00 7.85 0.86
C LEU A 486 20.05 6.78 1.22
N GLY A 487 19.86 6.07 2.34
CA GLY A 487 20.75 5.05 2.87
C GLY A 487 22.01 5.62 3.52
N GLY A 488 22.81 6.39 2.79
CA GLY A 488 24.07 6.92 3.30
C GLY A 488 23.93 8.06 4.33
N ARG A 489 22.74 8.64 4.45
CA ARG A 489 22.43 9.81 5.30
C ARG A 489 21.04 9.68 5.89
N PHE A 490 20.84 10.20 7.10
CA PHE A 490 19.54 10.19 7.74
C PHE A 490 18.66 11.32 7.20
N TRP A 491 19.27 12.48 6.93
CA TRP A 491 18.63 13.64 6.29
C TRP A 491 19.27 13.96 4.94
N GLY A 492 18.47 14.39 3.97
CA GLY A 492 18.94 14.71 2.63
C GLY A 492 19.96 15.86 2.58
N PHE A 493 19.80 16.89 3.41
CA PHE A 493 20.70 18.05 3.43
C PHE A 493 22.14 17.68 3.81
N GLU A 494 22.34 16.56 4.52
CA GLU A 494 23.66 16.06 4.91
C GLU A 494 24.50 15.62 3.70
N THR A 495 23.86 15.37 2.55
CA THR A 495 24.56 15.09 1.28
C THR A 495 25.34 16.29 0.74
N GLN A 496 24.98 17.50 1.18
CA GLN A 496 25.63 18.76 0.81
C GLN A 496 26.46 19.35 1.95
N ALA A 497 26.61 18.61 3.06
CA ALA A 497 27.36 19.02 4.25
C ALA A 497 26.91 20.38 4.84
N VAL A 498 25.61 20.67 4.80
CA VAL A 498 25.02 21.90 5.36
C VAL A 498 24.19 21.62 6.60
N ILE A 499 24.01 22.64 7.44
CA ILE A 499 23.01 22.67 8.51
C ILE A 499 21.98 23.74 8.12
N PRO A 500 20.71 23.39 7.88
CA PRO A 500 19.65 24.37 7.65
C PRO A 500 19.24 25.05 8.95
N ASP A 501 18.49 26.14 8.85
CA ASP A 501 17.95 26.86 10.00
C ASP A 501 16.60 26.28 10.44
N LEU A 502 15.83 25.73 9.49
CA LEU A 502 14.56 25.04 9.68
C LEU A 502 14.53 23.72 8.88
N VAL A 503 14.00 22.65 9.47
CA VAL A 503 13.78 21.36 8.80
C VAL A 503 12.29 21.01 8.85
N VAL A 504 11.70 20.74 7.69
CA VAL A 504 10.29 20.37 7.56
C VAL A 504 10.14 18.88 7.31
N LEU A 505 9.25 18.25 8.07
CA LEU A 505 9.01 16.82 8.09
C LEU A 505 7.51 16.50 7.96
N GLY A 506 7.19 15.37 7.36
CA GLY A 506 5.82 14.90 7.15
C GLY A 506 5.83 13.47 6.62
N LYS A 507 4.90 13.13 5.71
CA LYS A 507 4.80 11.85 4.95
C LYS A 507 5.27 10.61 5.74
N PRO A 508 6.55 10.18 5.71
CA PRO A 508 7.00 8.97 6.38
C PRO A 508 6.95 8.99 7.92
N ILE A 509 6.95 10.17 8.52
CA ILE A 509 7.18 10.40 9.96
C ILE A 509 6.26 9.60 10.91
N GLY A 510 5.04 9.29 10.47
CA GLY A 510 4.05 8.52 11.23
C GLY A 510 3.64 7.20 10.58
N ASN A 511 4.38 6.70 9.57
CA ASN A 511 4.02 5.52 8.78
C ASN A 511 2.59 5.54 8.22
N GLY A 512 2.07 6.73 7.87
CA GLY A 512 0.70 6.94 7.42
C GLY A 512 -0.25 7.53 8.46
N PHE A 513 0.09 7.54 9.75
CA PHE A 513 -0.66 8.32 10.73
C PHE A 513 -0.41 9.83 10.50
N PRO A 514 -1.43 10.70 10.55
CA PRO A 514 -1.26 12.15 10.39
C PRO A 514 -0.30 12.71 11.45
N LEU A 515 0.89 13.08 10.99
CA LEU A 515 1.97 13.63 11.79
C LEU A 515 2.90 14.41 10.87
N ALA A 516 3.41 15.52 11.36
CA ALA A 516 4.40 16.37 10.72
C ALA A 516 5.17 17.14 11.78
N ALA A 517 6.30 17.73 11.41
CA ALA A 517 7.06 18.56 12.31
C ALA A 517 7.84 19.65 11.58
N VAL A 518 8.09 20.76 12.27
CA VAL A 518 9.13 21.71 11.91
C VAL A 518 10.13 21.73 13.05
N VAL A 519 11.39 21.45 12.75
CA VAL A 519 12.48 21.57 13.73
C VAL A 519 13.32 22.80 13.40
N THR A 520 13.68 23.58 14.41
CA THR A 520 14.38 24.85 14.26
C THR A 520 15.34 25.10 15.42
N THR A 521 16.05 26.22 15.34
CA THR A 521 16.91 26.74 16.41
C THR A 521 16.10 27.42 17.52
N GLU A 522 16.69 27.51 18.72
CA GLU A 522 16.10 28.29 19.83
C GLU A 522 15.89 29.76 19.46
N GLU A 523 16.82 30.36 18.70
CA GLU A 523 16.75 31.77 18.28
C GLU A 523 15.55 32.07 17.39
N ILE A 524 15.30 31.23 16.38
CA ILE A 524 14.15 31.38 15.48
C ILE A 524 12.85 31.11 16.23
N ALA A 525 12.82 30.08 17.10
CA ALA A 525 11.64 29.80 17.91
C ALA A 525 11.30 30.95 18.87
N ALA A 526 12.31 31.52 19.53
CA ALA A 526 12.14 32.66 20.44
C ALA A 526 11.60 33.91 19.72
N SER A 527 11.98 34.12 18.45
CA SER A 527 11.46 35.22 17.64
C SER A 527 9.96 35.09 17.31
N PHE A 528 9.44 33.85 17.32
CA PHE A 528 8.02 33.57 17.11
C PHE A 528 7.19 33.62 18.40
N ASP A 529 7.83 33.47 19.57
CA ASP A 529 7.22 33.67 20.88
C ASP A 529 7.06 35.17 21.20
N ASN A 530 6.26 35.85 20.39
CA ASN A 530 6.04 37.29 20.43
C ASN A 530 4.71 37.67 21.11
N GLY A 531 4.11 36.76 21.88
CA GLY A 531 2.86 36.93 22.61
C GLY A 531 1.59 36.46 21.86
N MET A 532 1.67 36.18 20.56
CA MET A 532 0.57 35.54 19.82
C MET A 532 0.59 34.03 20.06
N GLU A 533 -0.51 33.49 20.61
CA GLU A 533 -0.65 32.05 20.79
C GLU A 533 -0.61 31.31 19.43
N PHE A 534 0.27 30.32 19.32
CA PHE A 534 0.21 29.30 18.26
C PHE A 534 -0.31 27.99 18.85
N PHE A 535 -1.37 27.45 18.24
CA PHE A 535 -1.98 26.20 18.68
C PHE A 535 -2.46 25.39 17.47
N SER A 536 -2.09 24.10 17.44
CA SER A 536 -2.62 23.11 16.50
C SER A 536 -3.35 22.04 17.31
N THR A 537 -4.68 21.98 17.19
CA THR A 537 -5.54 21.12 18.03
C THR A 537 -5.10 19.66 18.06
N PHE A 538 -4.69 19.11 16.90
CA PHE A 538 -4.24 17.73 16.77
C PHE A 538 -2.71 17.59 16.71
N GLY A 539 -1.98 18.70 16.49
CA GLY A 539 -0.53 18.70 16.39
C GLY A 539 0.08 18.27 17.72
N GLY A 540 0.81 17.15 17.72
CA GLY A 540 1.46 16.63 18.92
C GLY A 540 0.56 15.79 19.84
N ASN A 541 -0.60 15.33 19.37
CA ASN A 541 -1.46 14.46 20.17
C ASN A 541 -0.75 13.13 20.58
N PRO A 542 -1.15 12.50 21.70
CA PRO A 542 -0.49 11.30 22.22
C PRO A 542 -0.37 10.14 21.23
N VAL A 543 -1.39 9.90 20.41
CA VAL A 543 -1.45 8.78 19.47
C VAL A 543 -0.51 8.99 18.28
N ALA A 544 -0.48 10.20 17.71
CA ALA A 544 0.45 10.55 16.64
C ALA A 544 1.90 10.43 17.13
N CYS A 545 2.20 10.93 18.33
CA CYS A 545 3.54 10.80 18.92
C CYS A 545 3.91 9.32 19.19
N ALA A 546 2.97 8.49 19.63
CA ALA A 546 3.20 7.04 19.78
C ALA A 546 3.51 6.37 18.44
N ALA A 547 2.81 6.74 17.36
CA ALA A 547 3.11 6.26 16.01
C ALA A 547 4.53 6.65 15.58
N GLY A 548 4.90 7.93 15.75
CA GLY A 548 6.24 8.44 15.41
C GLY A 548 7.36 7.78 16.22
N LEU A 549 7.15 7.57 17.53
CA LEU A 549 8.08 6.84 18.39
C LEU A 549 8.30 5.39 17.89
N ALA A 550 7.21 4.69 17.57
CA ALA A 550 7.29 3.33 17.04
C ALA A 550 8.01 3.27 15.69
N VAL A 551 7.84 4.28 14.83
CA VAL A 551 8.60 4.41 13.57
C VAL A 551 10.10 4.53 13.85
N LEU A 552 10.49 5.43 14.75
CA LEU A 552 11.90 5.61 15.11
C LEU A 552 12.51 4.32 15.69
N ASP A 553 11.76 3.58 16.51
CA ASP A 553 12.21 2.29 17.05
C ASP A 553 12.40 1.25 15.95
N VAL A 554 11.40 1.07 15.07
CA VAL A 554 11.47 0.10 13.97
C VAL A 554 12.62 0.41 13.02
N MET A 555 12.81 1.69 12.67
CA MET A 555 13.93 2.09 11.81
C MET A 555 15.29 1.70 12.38
N LYS A 556 15.48 1.92 13.68
CA LYS A 556 16.72 1.58 14.39
C LYS A 556 16.89 0.06 14.49
N ASP A 557 15.90 -0.62 15.03
CA ASP A 557 16.00 -2.05 15.39
C ASP A 557 16.11 -2.95 14.15
N GLU A 558 15.51 -2.56 13.02
CA GLU A 558 15.56 -3.33 11.77
C GLU A 558 16.63 -2.87 10.78
N GLY A 559 17.46 -1.90 11.17
CA GLY A 559 18.55 -1.36 10.35
C GLY A 559 18.07 -0.78 9.02
N LEU A 560 16.93 -0.08 9.01
CA LEU A 560 16.24 0.29 7.76
C LEU A 560 17.03 1.28 6.89
N GLN A 561 17.84 2.15 7.49
CA GLN A 561 18.73 3.04 6.75
C GLN A 561 19.83 2.24 6.02
N GLU A 562 20.50 1.33 6.71
CA GLU A 562 21.54 0.47 6.13
C GLU A 562 20.96 -0.42 5.02
N ARG A 563 19.76 -0.97 5.25
CA ARG A 563 19.00 -1.71 4.25
C ARG A 563 18.70 -0.84 3.02
N ALA A 564 18.26 0.40 3.20
CA ALA A 564 18.01 1.32 2.09
C ALA A 564 19.28 1.56 1.25
N GLY A 565 20.45 1.66 1.90
CA GLY A 565 21.73 1.75 1.21
C GLY A 565 22.06 0.50 0.39
N ARG A 566 21.99 -0.68 1.02
CA ARG A 566 22.31 -1.97 0.36
C ARG A 566 21.34 -2.32 -0.77
N VAL A 567 20.03 -2.34 -0.48
CA VAL A 567 18.98 -2.69 -1.45
C VAL A 567 18.88 -1.62 -2.54
N GLY A 568 18.98 -0.35 -2.17
CA GLY A 568 19.01 0.76 -3.12
C GLY A 568 20.19 0.71 -4.06
N GLY A 569 21.38 0.32 -3.58
CA GLY A 569 22.56 0.09 -4.40
C GLY A 569 22.34 -1.03 -5.43
N ARG A 570 21.79 -2.17 -5.01
CA ARG A 570 21.42 -3.28 -5.90
C ARG A 570 20.41 -2.85 -6.96
N LEU A 571 19.35 -2.17 -6.54
CA LEU A 571 18.30 -1.66 -7.42
C LEU A 571 18.87 -0.69 -8.45
N LYS A 572 19.65 0.31 -8.02
CA LYS A 572 20.29 1.28 -8.91
C LYS A 572 21.23 0.59 -9.92
N ALA A 573 22.01 -0.40 -9.48
CA ALA A 573 22.88 -1.16 -10.38
C ALA A 573 22.09 -1.91 -11.46
N GLY A 574 20.97 -2.54 -11.09
CA GLY A 574 20.04 -3.18 -12.03
C GLY A 574 19.45 -2.18 -13.04
N LEU A 575 18.95 -1.04 -12.57
CA LEU A 575 18.42 0.03 -13.42
C LEU A 575 19.50 0.59 -14.36
N SER A 576 20.73 0.81 -13.88
CA SER A 576 21.86 1.23 -14.72
C SER A 576 22.25 0.17 -15.74
N HIS A 577 22.05 -1.12 -15.45
CA HIS A 577 22.22 -2.19 -16.44
C HIS A 577 21.15 -2.11 -17.54
N LEU A 578 19.88 -1.90 -17.17
CA LEU A 578 18.81 -1.66 -18.14
C LEU A 578 19.09 -0.43 -19.01
N ALA A 579 19.66 0.63 -18.43
CA ALA A 579 20.06 1.81 -19.19
C ALA A 579 21.11 1.52 -20.28
N ARG A 580 21.92 0.47 -20.16
CA ARG A 580 22.85 0.07 -21.22
C ARG A 580 22.17 -0.75 -22.32
N ARG A 581 21.07 -1.43 -22.01
CA ARG A 581 20.33 -2.32 -22.93
C ARG A 581 19.22 -1.61 -23.68
N HIS A 582 18.59 -0.62 -23.05
CA HIS A 582 17.39 0.06 -23.57
C HIS A 582 17.71 1.52 -23.90
N PRO A 583 17.81 1.89 -25.19
CA PRO A 583 18.17 3.24 -25.61
C PRO A 583 17.27 4.34 -25.02
N ILE A 584 16.00 4.03 -24.80
CA ILE A 584 15.02 4.98 -24.24
C ILE A 584 15.36 5.46 -22.83
N VAL A 585 16.13 4.69 -22.05
CA VAL A 585 16.55 5.11 -20.71
C VAL A 585 17.73 6.07 -20.86
N GLY A 586 17.49 7.36 -20.58
CA GLY A 586 18.49 8.42 -20.71
C GLY A 586 19.37 8.60 -19.48
N ASP A 587 18.77 8.59 -18.29
CA ASP A 587 19.48 8.81 -17.02
C ASP A 587 18.89 7.97 -15.89
N VAL A 588 19.76 7.51 -15.00
CA VAL A 588 19.39 6.80 -13.77
C VAL A 588 20.07 7.51 -12.60
N ARG A 589 19.27 8.12 -11.72
CA ARG A 589 19.74 9.03 -10.67
C ARG A 589 19.12 8.74 -9.31
N GLY A 590 19.62 9.45 -8.30
CA GLY A 590 19.25 9.27 -6.90
C GLY A 590 20.16 8.29 -6.14
N SER A 591 19.76 7.97 -4.91
CA SER A 591 20.50 7.11 -3.99
C SER A 591 19.56 6.44 -2.99
N GLY A 592 20.03 5.34 -2.38
CA GLY A 592 19.20 4.52 -1.50
C GLY A 592 17.91 4.07 -2.20
N LEU A 593 16.79 4.17 -1.50
CA LEU A 593 15.47 3.85 -2.04
C LEU A 593 14.73 5.12 -2.50
N PHE A 594 15.45 6.03 -3.16
CA PHE A 594 14.93 7.23 -3.82
C PHE A 594 15.61 7.35 -5.19
N LEU A 595 14.98 6.78 -6.22
CA LEU A 595 15.57 6.62 -7.53
C LEU A 595 14.63 7.14 -8.62
N GLY A 596 15.23 7.76 -9.64
CA GLY A 596 14.56 8.21 -10.86
C GLY A 596 15.15 7.54 -12.08
N VAL A 597 14.29 7.07 -12.99
CA VAL A 597 14.68 6.56 -14.31
C VAL A 597 14.05 7.46 -15.35
N GLU A 598 14.85 8.28 -16.00
CA GLU A 598 14.36 9.22 -17.00
C GLU A 598 14.37 8.61 -18.39
N LEU A 599 13.20 8.66 -19.05
CA LEU A 599 13.01 8.17 -20.41
C LEU A 599 13.10 9.31 -21.42
N VAL A 600 13.90 9.12 -22.46
CA VAL A 600 14.11 10.05 -23.58
C VAL A 600 14.12 9.29 -24.89
N ARG A 601 13.60 9.89 -25.95
CA ARG A 601 13.60 9.28 -27.30
C ARG A 601 14.98 9.32 -27.95
N ASP A 602 15.77 10.34 -27.59
CA ASP A 602 17.13 10.50 -28.06
C ASP A 602 18.01 11.04 -26.92
N ARG A 603 19.19 10.44 -26.75
CA ARG A 603 20.12 10.75 -25.65
C ARG A 603 20.97 11.99 -25.89
N ALA A 604 21.04 12.50 -27.12
CA ALA A 604 21.76 13.73 -27.45
C ALA A 604 20.82 14.95 -27.34
N THR A 605 19.62 14.87 -27.91
CA THR A 605 18.62 15.95 -27.86
C THR A 605 17.87 15.99 -26.52
N LEU A 606 17.85 14.86 -25.79
CA LEU A 606 17.09 14.66 -24.56
C LEU A 606 15.58 14.84 -24.74
N GLU A 607 15.05 14.58 -25.95
CA GLU A 607 13.62 14.64 -26.23
C GLU A 607 12.84 13.78 -25.22
N PRO A 608 11.96 14.35 -24.38
CA PRO A 608 11.28 13.60 -23.32
C PRO A 608 10.33 12.51 -23.87
N ALA A 609 10.37 11.31 -23.27
CA ALA A 609 9.49 10.19 -23.62
C ALA A 609 8.32 10.04 -22.61
N GLY A 610 7.51 11.09 -22.46
CA GLY A 610 6.40 11.13 -21.49
C GLY A 610 5.29 10.08 -21.75
N PRO A 611 4.76 9.95 -22.99
CA PRO A 611 3.80 8.91 -23.32
C PRO A 611 4.30 7.49 -23.04
N GLU A 612 5.56 7.23 -23.34
CA GLU A 612 6.24 5.95 -23.13
C GLU A 612 6.42 5.67 -21.63
N ALA A 613 6.84 6.67 -20.84
CA ALA A 613 6.93 6.52 -19.39
C ALA A 613 5.56 6.23 -18.73
N ARG A 614 4.49 6.86 -19.22
CA ARG A 614 3.13 6.55 -18.78
C ARG A 614 2.73 5.11 -19.14
N TYR A 615 3.03 4.67 -20.36
CA TYR A 615 2.80 3.29 -20.77
C TYR A 615 3.54 2.31 -19.86
N VAL A 616 4.83 2.54 -19.61
CA VAL A 616 5.65 1.71 -18.73
C VAL A 616 5.04 1.64 -17.33
N ALA A 617 4.62 2.77 -16.73
CA ALA A 617 4.00 2.77 -15.41
C ALA A 617 2.66 2.01 -15.36
N ASP A 618 1.78 2.19 -16.36
CA ASP A 618 0.51 1.44 -16.47
C ASP A 618 0.76 -0.07 -16.67
N ARG A 619 1.78 -0.42 -17.47
CA ARG A 619 2.13 -1.80 -17.79
C ARG A 619 2.78 -2.54 -16.62
N LEU A 620 3.70 -1.88 -15.90
CA LEU A 620 4.25 -2.40 -14.65
C LEU A 620 3.13 -2.71 -13.65
N ARG A 621 2.14 -1.82 -13.54
CA ARG A 621 0.97 -2.06 -12.70
C ARG A 621 0.19 -3.30 -13.13
N ASP A 622 -0.01 -3.49 -14.43
CA ASP A 622 -0.69 -4.69 -14.96
C ASP A 622 0.07 -5.99 -14.63
N LEU A 623 1.40 -5.90 -14.47
CA LEU A 623 2.30 -6.98 -14.04
C LEU A 623 2.53 -7.01 -12.52
N GLY A 624 1.79 -6.19 -11.75
CA GLY A 624 1.81 -6.23 -10.30
C GLY A 624 2.91 -5.40 -9.62
N VAL A 625 3.55 -4.45 -10.31
CA VAL A 625 4.54 -3.53 -9.73
C VAL A 625 4.02 -2.10 -9.81
N LEU A 626 3.89 -1.41 -8.67
CA LEU A 626 3.36 -0.06 -8.60
C LEU A 626 4.47 0.99 -8.63
N THR A 627 4.43 1.85 -9.65
CA THR A 627 5.28 3.04 -9.78
C THR A 627 4.45 4.22 -10.31
N GLY A 628 5.09 5.34 -10.61
CA GLY A 628 4.43 6.48 -11.23
C GLY A 628 5.44 7.34 -11.98
N THR A 629 4.96 8.40 -12.60
CA THR A 629 5.79 9.35 -13.34
C THR A 629 5.86 10.71 -12.62
N ASP A 630 7.04 11.30 -12.56
CA ASP A 630 7.30 12.66 -12.06
C ASP A 630 8.04 13.49 -13.12
N GLY A 631 8.44 14.71 -12.76
CA GLY A 631 9.16 15.65 -13.61
C GLY A 631 8.23 16.53 -14.46
N PRO A 632 8.73 17.68 -14.93
CA PRO A 632 7.94 18.64 -15.71
C PRO A 632 7.43 18.07 -17.04
N PHE A 633 8.10 17.04 -17.58
CA PHE A 633 7.70 16.37 -18.83
C PHE A 633 7.02 15.02 -18.61
N HIS A 634 6.75 14.63 -17.36
CA HIS A 634 6.12 13.35 -17.00
C HIS A 634 6.84 12.11 -17.56
N ASN A 635 8.16 12.19 -17.75
CA ASN A 635 8.99 11.16 -18.39
C ASN A 635 9.96 10.46 -17.42
N VAL A 636 9.85 10.71 -16.11
CA VAL A 636 10.72 10.10 -15.10
C VAL A 636 9.93 9.09 -14.30
N LEU A 637 10.28 7.80 -14.40
CA LEU A 637 9.74 6.77 -13.50
C LEU A 637 10.26 7.02 -12.08
N LYS A 638 9.32 7.16 -11.15
CA LYS A 638 9.59 7.41 -9.74
C LYS A 638 9.61 6.11 -8.96
N ILE A 639 10.76 5.77 -8.39
CA ILE A 639 10.96 4.54 -7.61
C ILE A 639 11.37 4.91 -6.19
N ARG A 640 10.45 4.71 -5.25
CA ARG A 640 10.61 5.10 -3.85
C ARG A 640 9.72 4.25 -2.92
N PRO A 641 10.04 2.95 -2.77
CA PRO A 641 9.26 1.98 -1.98
C PRO A 641 9.27 2.27 -0.46
N PRO A 642 8.51 1.53 0.36
CA PRO A 642 8.81 1.36 1.79
C PRO A 642 10.27 0.94 2.03
N LEU A 643 10.87 1.28 3.17
CA LEU A 643 12.26 0.90 3.49
C LEU A 643 12.41 -0.58 3.85
N CYS A 644 11.31 -1.30 4.07
CA CYS A 644 11.33 -2.75 4.26
C CYS A 644 11.57 -3.54 2.96
N PHE A 645 11.64 -2.87 1.80
CA PHE A 645 11.93 -3.46 0.49
C PHE A 645 13.17 -4.36 0.54
N SER A 646 13.06 -5.55 -0.04
CA SER A 646 14.11 -6.56 -0.04
C SER A 646 14.92 -6.57 -1.35
N GLU A 647 16.01 -7.34 -1.38
CA GLU A 647 16.77 -7.56 -2.62
C GLU A 647 15.94 -8.31 -3.67
N ALA A 648 15.11 -9.26 -3.24
CA ALA A 648 14.22 -10.01 -4.14
C ALA A 648 13.17 -9.09 -4.77
N ASP A 649 12.65 -8.10 -4.02
CA ASP A 649 11.73 -7.10 -4.55
C ASP A 649 12.43 -6.19 -5.59
N ALA A 650 13.70 -5.82 -5.34
CA ALA A 650 14.50 -5.06 -6.30
C ALA A 650 14.75 -5.84 -7.59
N ASP A 651 15.09 -7.13 -7.48
CA ASP A 651 15.29 -8.01 -8.63
C ASP A 651 13.98 -8.19 -9.41
N LEU A 652 12.85 -8.38 -8.71
CA LEU A 652 11.53 -8.47 -9.33
C LEU A 652 11.22 -7.21 -10.13
N LEU A 653 11.37 -6.02 -9.52
CA LEU A 653 11.13 -4.75 -10.22
C LEU A 653 11.99 -4.63 -11.48
N VAL A 654 13.30 -4.88 -11.37
CA VAL A 654 14.23 -4.77 -12.51
C VAL A 654 13.87 -5.77 -13.61
N SER A 655 13.55 -7.01 -13.26
CA SER A 655 13.20 -8.04 -14.24
C SER A 655 11.90 -7.70 -14.99
N VAL A 656 10.87 -7.24 -14.29
CA VAL A 656 9.59 -6.86 -14.89
C VAL A 656 9.77 -5.59 -15.74
N LEU A 657 10.58 -4.63 -15.28
CA LEU A 657 10.89 -3.43 -16.06
C LEU A 657 11.67 -3.76 -17.34
N ASP A 658 12.62 -4.71 -17.32
CA ASP A 658 13.34 -5.16 -18.52
C ASP A 658 12.36 -5.68 -19.60
N VAL A 659 11.40 -6.50 -19.19
CA VAL A 659 10.35 -7.03 -20.07
C VAL A 659 9.53 -5.88 -20.67
N VAL A 660 9.06 -4.95 -19.84
CA VAL A 660 8.21 -3.83 -20.30
C VAL A 660 8.96 -2.87 -21.21
N LEU A 661 10.24 -2.58 -20.95
CA LEU A 661 11.05 -1.72 -21.81
C LEU A 661 11.32 -2.36 -23.20
N ALA A 662 11.19 -3.68 -23.31
CA ALA A 662 11.31 -4.40 -24.58
C ALA A 662 10.01 -4.48 -25.39
N GLU A 663 8.88 -3.99 -24.87
CA GLU A 663 7.59 -3.99 -25.59
C GLU A 663 7.55 -2.90 -26.68
N ASP A 664 6.86 -3.16 -27.80
CA ASP A 664 6.83 -2.29 -28.98
C ASP A 664 6.46 -0.82 -28.69
N PRO A 665 5.47 -0.50 -27.82
CA PRO A 665 5.12 0.89 -27.51
C PRO A 665 6.24 1.71 -26.84
N VAL A 666 7.30 1.04 -26.38
CA VAL A 666 8.48 1.65 -25.78
C VAL A 666 9.66 1.66 -26.76
N ARG A 667 9.77 0.64 -27.62
CA ARG A 667 10.90 0.51 -28.56
C ARG A 667 10.80 1.46 -29.77
N THR A 668 9.59 1.84 -30.19
CA THR A 668 9.41 2.64 -31.40
C THR A 668 9.45 4.15 -31.12
N GLY A 669 10.64 4.74 -31.23
CA GLY A 669 10.78 6.12 -31.68
C GLY A 669 10.90 6.14 -33.21
N GLY A 670 9.81 6.37 -33.94
CA GLY A 670 9.82 6.63 -35.38
C GLY A 670 9.43 5.45 -36.29
N GLY A 671 8.16 5.47 -36.70
CA GLY A 671 7.54 4.67 -37.75
C GLY A 671 6.11 5.15 -37.94
#